data_AF-A0A931ZBR9-F1
#
_entry.id   AF-A0A931ZBR9-F1
#
_cell.length_a   1.000
_cell.length_b   1.000
_cell.length_c   1.000
_cell.angle_alpha   90.00
_cell.angle_beta   90.00
_cell.angle_gamma   90.00
#
_symmetry.space_group_name_H-M   'P 1'
#
loop_
_entity.id
_entity.type
_entity.pdbx_description
1 polymer ?
#
loop_
_entity_poly.entity_id
_entity_poly.type
_entity_poly.pdbx_seq_one_letter_code
_entity_poly.pdbx_strand_id
1 'polypeptide(L)'
;MNHLLPRSPALLGLVVASAVKLAAATSSAPEPLWPHGAPDARGSQPQDVPTLARYAPAEGEGNGASVLVLPGGAYAFLADHEGKGYAEWFAAHGVTAYVLNYRVGTAGYRHPTMLHDAARALRTVRARARAEGLDPARIAIIGSSAGGHLASTLLTHFDDGKPDATDPIERESSRPDLGILCYPVITMGEFTHTGSKHNLLGENPSPELVRLLSNETQVTADTPPCFLWHTDEDKAVPLENSLQFAAALRRAGVPLELHVYEKGGHGVGLPAPNNNAPAWDAACLAWLKSRRFLDAPAPSTAYWQNAPTPPLGWNSWDNFGTAITEQQARAQADAMAEFLKPAGYDVFTVDIQWYEPNSQGHGYKEGAPLELDGYGRLLPAVKKFPSAANGAGFKPLADYVHAKGLRFGIHLMRGIPRQAVRENTPVLGTDVRAADIAEPKSICAWNPDMFGVDLRKPGAQAYYDSLFTLYASWGVDFVKVDDIARPYDAIQQAEIEAIRRAIDKTGRRIVLSLSPGDTPLERGEHVMTHANLWRISDDFWDRWEPLHGMFGRLEKWTKFRAAGAWPDADMLPFGIVEQGRPTRFTRDEQTLCMTLWCIARSPLIFGGDLTRLDAFTRELLTNPEVLAVNQRSAHNRQLSRHGDLIVWAADVPGSRDRYVALFNAQTAPDKARVAVSFADLRIAGEATVRDLWRRTDLGVFRDEFSLELPAHGAGLFRLSPK
;
A
#
# COMPACT_ATOMS: atom_id res chain seq x y z
N MET A 1 59.15 -13.65 53.00
CA MET A 1 57.92 -14.42 53.25
C MET A 1 56.81 -13.84 52.40
N ASN A 2 56.12 -14.72 51.69
CA ASN A 2 55.03 -14.50 50.75
C ASN A 2 53.96 -13.52 51.24
N HIS A 3 53.41 -12.69 50.33
CA HIS A 3 52.08 -12.94 49.78
C HIS A 3 51.79 -12.01 48.59
N LEU A 4 51.52 -12.64 47.44
CA LEU A 4 50.94 -12.09 46.22
C LEU A 4 49.43 -11.89 46.41
N LEU A 5 48.88 -10.74 45.98
CA LEU A 5 47.51 -10.58 45.50
C LEU A 5 47.45 -9.47 44.40
N PRO A 6 46.49 -9.53 43.46
CA PRO A 6 46.70 -9.17 42.05
C PRO A 6 46.32 -7.73 41.69
N ARG A 7 46.90 -7.24 40.60
CA ARG A 7 46.59 -5.96 39.94
C ARG A 7 45.25 -6.04 39.19
N SER A 8 44.29 -5.21 39.57
CA SER A 8 43.14 -4.85 38.72
C SER A 8 43.60 -3.89 37.61
N PRO A 9 43.23 -4.08 36.33
CA PRO A 9 43.41 -3.05 35.32
C PRO A 9 42.27 -2.04 35.44
N ALA A 10 42.62 -0.77 35.67
CA ALA A 10 41.69 0.34 35.52
C ALA A 10 41.26 0.43 34.05
N LEU A 11 39.97 0.19 33.79
CA LEU A 11 39.34 0.49 32.51
C LEU A 11 39.25 2.02 32.40
N LEU A 12 40.12 2.62 31.60
CA LEU A 12 39.93 3.98 31.11
C LEU A 12 38.68 3.96 30.22
N GLY A 13 37.55 4.42 30.76
CA GLY A 13 36.33 4.64 29.99
C GLY A 13 36.57 5.77 29.00
N LEU A 14 36.85 5.42 27.74
CA LEU A 14 36.78 6.36 26.62
C LEU A 14 35.29 6.69 26.42
N VAL A 15 34.84 7.82 26.95
CA VAL A 15 33.55 8.41 26.54
C VAL A 15 33.74 8.88 25.10
N VAL A 16 33.39 8.02 24.15
CA VAL A 16 33.18 8.43 22.76
C VAL A 16 31.91 9.27 22.78
N ALA A 17 32.06 10.59 22.84
CA ALA A 17 30.99 11.50 22.49
C ALA A 17 30.70 11.28 21.00
N SER A 18 29.67 10.49 20.71
CA SER A 18 29.13 10.36 19.36
C SER A 18 28.59 11.72 18.94
N ALA A 19 29.43 12.52 18.28
CA ALA A 19 28.97 13.66 17.51
C ALA A 19 28.12 13.12 16.36
N VAL A 20 26.80 13.09 16.55
CA VAL A 20 25.85 12.89 15.46
C VAL A 20 26.06 14.06 14.50
N LYS A 21 26.70 13.80 13.35
CA LYS A 21 26.62 14.71 12.23
C LYS A 21 25.17 14.68 11.76
N LEU A 22 24.40 15.74 12.03
CA LEU A 22 23.13 15.96 11.32
C LEU A 22 23.46 16.00 9.82
N ALA A 23 23.03 15.00 9.07
CA ALA A 23 23.00 15.10 7.63
C ALA A 23 21.97 16.18 7.26
N ALA A 24 22.33 17.08 6.34
CA ALA A 24 21.46 18.20 5.97
C ALA A 24 20.22 17.68 5.23
N ALA A 25 19.04 18.22 5.56
CA ALA A 25 17.81 17.98 4.83
C ALA A 25 17.97 18.31 3.35
N THR A 26 17.33 17.53 2.47
CA THR A 26 17.37 17.77 1.03
C THR A 26 16.14 18.56 0.59
N SER A 27 16.33 19.72 -0.03
CA SER A 27 15.24 20.56 -0.53
C SER A 27 15.09 20.44 -2.05
N SER A 28 13.86 20.34 -2.55
CA SER A 28 13.56 20.47 -3.99
C SER A 28 13.42 21.93 -4.40
N ALA A 29 13.57 22.22 -5.68
CA ALA A 29 13.12 23.50 -6.23
C ALA A 29 11.59 23.64 -6.02
N PRO A 30 11.08 24.86 -5.76
CA PRO A 30 9.63 25.10 -5.68
C PRO A 30 8.94 24.77 -7.01
N GLU A 31 7.88 23.96 -6.96
CA GLU A 31 7.09 23.55 -8.12
C GLU A 31 5.73 24.26 -8.14
N PRO A 32 5.22 24.73 -9.30
CA PRO A 32 3.86 25.27 -9.39
C PRO A 32 2.78 24.25 -8.98
N LEU A 33 1.81 24.67 -8.16
CA LEU A 33 0.66 23.82 -7.79
C LEU A 33 -0.24 23.46 -8.98
N TRP A 34 -0.28 24.34 -9.99
CA TRP A 34 -0.97 24.15 -11.25
C TRP A 34 0.01 24.31 -12.41
N PRO A 35 0.39 23.22 -13.11
CA PRO A 35 1.31 23.29 -14.23
C PRO A 35 0.84 24.17 -15.39
N HIS A 36 -0.47 24.38 -15.50
CA HIS A 36 -1.11 25.14 -16.59
C HIS A 36 -1.69 26.49 -16.14
N GLY A 37 -1.27 26.99 -14.97
CA GLY A 37 -1.75 28.25 -14.39
C GLY A 37 -2.80 28.03 -13.30
N ALA A 38 -2.68 28.79 -12.21
CA ALA A 38 -3.60 28.69 -11.09
C ALA A 38 -4.98 29.29 -11.42
N PRO A 39 -6.08 28.72 -10.89
CA PRO A 39 -7.40 29.33 -11.00
C PRO A 39 -7.39 30.78 -10.52
N ASP A 40 -8.05 31.66 -11.25
CA ASP A 40 -8.19 33.09 -10.96
C ASP A 40 -6.86 33.87 -10.88
N ALA A 41 -5.77 33.33 -11.46
CA ALA A 41 -4.50 34.04 -11.54
C ALA A 41 -4.65 35.38 -12.30
N ARG A 42 -4.13 36.46 -11.72
CA ARG A 42 -4.16 37.81 -12.27
C ARG A 42 -3.00 38.10 -13.23
N GLY A 43 -2.06 37.17 -13.33
CA GLY A 43 -0.85 37.26 -14.14
C GLY A 43 -0.04 35.98 -14.07
N SER A 44 1.19 36.05 -14.53
CA SER A 44 2.17 34.95 -14.53
C SER A 44 3.43 35.27 -13.73
N GLN A 45 3.40 36.33 -12.92
CA GLN A 45 4.52 36.71 -12.06
C GLN A 45 4.61 35.75 -10.87
N PRO A 46 5.77 35.65 -10.17
CA PRO A 46 5.92 34.74 -9.03
C PRO A 46 4.83 34.87 -7.95
N GLN A 47 4.30 36.08 -7.74
CA GLN A 47 3.20 36.36 -6.80
C GLN A 47 1.82 35.80 -7.24
N ASP A 48 1.67 35.42 -8.51
CA ASP A 48 0.45 34.86 -9.11
C ASP A 48 0.49 33.33 -9.21
N VAL A 49 1.67 32.73 -9.00
CA VAL A 49 1.92 31.30 -9.19
C VAL A 49 2.23 30.67 -7.84
N PRO A 50 1.23 30.06 -7.17
CA PRO A 50 1.48 29.38 -5.91
C PRO A 50 2.34 28.13 -6.14
N THR A 51 3.34 27.94 -5.30
CA THR A 51 4.34 26.86 -5.43
C THR A 51 4.45 26.01 -4.17
N LEU A 52 4.84 24.76 -4.33
CA LEU A 52 5.12 23.83 -3.24
C LEU A 52 6.61 23.43 -3.28
N ALA A 53 7.32 23.63 -2.18
CA ALA A 53 8.71 23.22 -2.02
C ALA A 53 8.83 22.08 -1.01
N ARG A 54 9.46 20.97 -1.40
CA ARG A 54 9.63 19.78 -0.55
C ARG A 54 10.95 19.83 0.20
N TYR A 55 10.92 19.49 1.47
CA TYR A 55 12.07 19.33 2.36
C TYR A 55 12.01 17.92 2.94
N ALA A 56 12.91 17.06 2.49
CA ALA A 56 12.98 15.69 2.95
C ALA A 56 14.04 15.52 4.05
N PRO A 57 13.79 14.62 5.02
CA PRO A 57 14.81 14.12 5.93
C PRO A 57 16.03 13.60 5.16
N ALA A 58 17.15 13.43 5.86
CA ALA A 58 18.28 12.75 5.27
C ALA A 58 17.89 11.31 4.84
N GLU A 59 18.60 10.78 3.85
CA GLU A 59 18.30 9.46 3.30
C GLU A 59 18.29 8.39 4.41
N GLY A 60 17.20 7.64 4.52
CA GLY A 60 17.00 6.62 5.56
C GLY A 60 16.47 7.14 6.91
N GLU A 61 16.35 8.46 7.11
CA GLU A 61 15.83 9.05 8.36
C GLU A 61 14.33 9.39 8.31
N GLY A 62 13.68 9.20 7.16
CA GLY A 62 12.26 9.49 6.97
C GLY A 62 11.33 8.53 7.74
N ASN A 63 10.33 9.10 8.41
CA ASN A 63 9.30 8.39 9.18
C ASN A 63 7.97 8.25 8.44
N GLY A 64 7.94 8.54 7.13
CA GLY A 64 6.78 8.44 6.25
C GLY A 64 5.63 9.42 6.54
N ALA A 65 5.68 10.20 7.61
CA ALA A 65 4.72 11.29 7.81
C ALA A 65 5.11 12.52 6.99
N SER A 66 4.12 13.36 6.72
CA SER A 66 4.34 14.64 6.07
C SER A 66 3.66 15.80 6.78
N VAL A 67 4.17 17.01 6.57
CA VAL A 67 3.56 18.23 7.10
C VAL A 67 3.47 19.31 6.02
N LEU A 68 2.30 19.90 5.87
CA LEU A 68 2.10 21.09 5.05
C LEU A 68 2.33 22.34 5.91
N VAL A 69 3.31 23.15 5.52
CA VAL A 69 3.71 24.37 6.22
C VAL A 69 3.09 25.58 5.51
N LEU A 70 2.32 26.36 6.29
CA LEU A 70 1.68 27.60 5.86
C LEU A 70 2.34 28.79 6.59
N PRO A 71 3.26 29.52 5.92
CA PRO A 71 3.93 30.67 6.53
C PRO A 71 2.95 31.76 6.98
N GLY A 72 3.27 32.51 8.04
CA GLY A 72 2.55 33.72 8.41
C GLY A 72 2.89 34.92 7.53
N GLY A 73 2.61 36.13 8.02
CA GLY A 73 2.83 37.38 7.28
C GLY A 73 1.56 38.17 6.95
N ALA A 74 0.53 38.06 7.81
CA ALA A 74 -0.71 38.85 7.76
C ALA A 74 -1.51 38.76 6.44
N TYR A 75 -1.35 37.67 5.66
CA TYR A 75 -1.82 37.59 4.26
C TYR A 75 -1.27 38.72 3.37
N ALA A 76 -0.18 39.39 3.74
CA ALA A 76 0.48 40.43 2.96
C ALA A 76 1.80 39.97 2.33
N PHE A 77 2.48 39.05 2.99
CA PHE A 77 3.71 38.40 2.53
C PHE A 77 3.80 37.03 3.21
N LEU A 78 4.85 36.26 2.92
CA LEU A 78 5.13 34.98 3.56
C LEU A 78 6.43 35.06 4.35
N ALA A 79 6.37 34.79 5.65
CA ALA A 79 7.55 34.84 6.52
C ALA A 79 8.45 33.61 6.31
N ASP A 80 9.68 33.82 5.82
CA ASP A 80 10.59 32.72 5.47
C ASP A 80 10.95 31.80 6.65
N HIS A 81 11.17 32.37 7.85
CA HIS A 81 11.51 31.60 9.06
C HIS A 81 10.35 30.72 9.55
N GLU A 82 9.10 31.07 9.23
CA GLU A 82 7.89 30.28 9.51
C GLU A 82 7.52 29.34 8.35
N GLY A 83 8.27 29.40 7.24
CA GLY A 83 8.18 28.46 6.12
C GLY A 83 9.33 27.47 6.15
N LYS A 84 10.47 27.90 5.62
CA LYS A 84 11.69 27.10 5.53
C LYS A 84 12.18 26.62 6.90
N GLY A 85 12.14 27.48 7.91
CA GLY A 85 12.60 27.13 9.27
C GLY A 85 11.83 25.96 9.88
N TYR A 86 10.50 25.95 9.78
CA TYR A 86 9.68 24.80 10.19
C TYR A 86 9.96 23.57 9.34
N ALA A 87 10.11 23.73 8.03
CA ALA A 87 10.34 22.59 7.14
C ALA A 87 11.68 21.89 7.43
N GLU A 88 12.75 22.64 7.66
CA GLU A 88 14.05 22.11 8.06
C GLU A 88 13.99 21.44 9.45
N TRP A 89 13.26 22.04 10.39
CA TRP A 89 13.05 21.46 11.72
C TRP A 89 12.29 20.13 11.67
N PHE A 90 11.21 20.03 10.90
CA PHE A 90 10.48 18.77 10.72
C PHE A 90 11.31 17.71 9.99
N ALA A 91 12.05 18.10 8.95
CA ALA A 91 12.95 17.21 8.23
C ALA A 91 14.04 16.63 9.16
N ALA A 92 14.60 17.44 10.06
CA ALA A 92 15.55 17.01 11.08
C ALA A 92 14.94 16.04 12.13
N HIS A 93 13.61 15.97 12.21
CA HIS A 93 12.86 15.03 13.06
C HIS A 93 12.19 13.90 12.25
N GLY A 94 12.67 13.66 11.03
CA GLY A 94 12.23 12.54 10.19
C GLY A 94 10.91 12.76 9.45
N VAL A 95 10.30 13.94 9.52
CA VAL A 95 9.03 14.24 8.82
C VAL A 95 9.31 14.98 7.52
N THR A 96 8.70 14.54 6.41
CA THR A 96 8.83 15.28 5.13
C THR A 96 7.94 16.53 5.16
N ALA A 97 8.54 17.70 4.99
CA ALA A 97 7.80 18.95 5.01
C ALA A 97 7.59 19.52 3.61
N TYR A 98 6.44 20.15 3.40
CA TYR A 98 6.12 20.89 2.18
C TYR A 98 5.77 22.32 2.54
N VAL A 99 6.54 23.29 2.03
CA VAL A 99 6.26 24.71 2.24
C VAL A 99 5.40 25.22 1.09
N LEU A 100 4.23 25.74 1.42
CA LEU A 100 3.35 26.38 0.46
C LEU A 100 3.66 27.87 0.36
N ASN A 101 4.05 28.30 -0.83
CA ASN A 101 3.99 29.69 -1.23
C ASN A 101 2.60 29.99 -1.80
N TYR A 102 1.67 30.42 -0.94
CA TYR A 102 0.29 30.74 -1.34
C TYR A 102 0.14 32.22 -1.72
N ARG A 103 -0.86 32.52 -2.55
CA ARG A 103 -1.11 33.90 -3.01
C ARG A 103 -1.60 34.80 -1.89
N VAL A 104 -1.25 36.09 -1.92
CA VAL A 104 -1.49 37.03 -0.80
C VAL A 104 -2.28 38.29 -1.21
N GLY A 105 -2.81 38.98 -0.21
CA GLY A 105 -3.70 40.13 -0.36
C GLY A 105 -3.07 41.39 -0.94
N THR A 106 -1.77 41.61 -0.72
CA THR A 106 -1.01 42.71 -1.34
C THR A 106 -0.86 42.54 -2.85
N ALA A 107 -0.87 41.29 -3.35
CA ALA A 107 -0.97 40.97 -4.78
C ALA A 107 -2.43 41.00 -5.29
N GLY A 108 -3.37 41.38 -4.42
CA GLY A 108 -4.78 41.60 -4.76
C GLY A 108 -5.68 40.37 -4.61
N TYR A 109 -5.16 39.20 -4.27
CA TYR A 109 -5.95 38.00 -4.00
C TYR A 109 -6.72 38.12 -2.69
N ARG A 110 -7.86 37.44 -2.55
CA ARG A 110 -8.71 37.45 -1.35
C ARG A 110 -9.29 36.05 -1.15
N HIS A 111 -10.02 35.81 -0.07
CA HIS A 111 -10.81 34.58 0.03
C HIS A 111 -11.74 34.41 -1.19
N PRO A 112 -11.85 33.21 -1.80
CA PRO A 112 -11.34 31.90 -1.35
C PRO A 112 -9.96 31.50 -1.88
N THR A 113 -9.23 32.37 -2.59
CA THR A 113 -7.98 32.03 -3.30
C THR A 113 -6.96 31.32 -2.39
N MET A 114 -6.67 31.86 -1.21
CA MET A 114 -5.69 31.28 -0.29
C MET A 114 -6.11 29.90 0.22
N LEU A 115 -7.40 29.70 0.46
CA LEU A 115 -7.93 28.40 0.87
C LEU A 115 -7.83 27.37 -0.27
N HIS A 116 -8.11 27.79 -1.50
CA HIS A 116 -7.91 26.92 -2.68
C HIS A 116 -6.45 26.52 -2.85
N ASP A 117 -5.50 27.44 -2.66
CA ASP A 117 -4.07 27.13 -2.70
C ASP A 117 -3.69 26.10 -1.63
N ALA A 118 -4.15 26.28 -0.38
CA ALA A 118 -3.90 25.35 0.71
C ALA A 118 -4.54 23.97 0.50
N ALA A 119 -5.80 23.93 0.08
CA ALA A 119 -6.51 22.69 -0.23
C ALA A 119 -5.82 21.92 -1.37
N ARG A 120 -5.45 22.63 -2.45
CA ARG A 120 -4.71 22.04 -3.57
C ARG A 120 -3.35 21.49 -3.14
N ALA A 121 -2.62 22.22 -2.29
CA ALA A 121 -1.34 21.77 -1.78
C ALA A 121 -1.48 20.48 -0.96
N LEU A 122 -2.45 20.42 -0.04
CA LEU A 122 -2.67 19.22 0.77
C LEU A 122 -3.08 18.02 -0.10
N ARG A 123 -3.97 18.23 -1.08
CA ARG A 123 -4.34 17.20 -2.07
C ARG A 123 -3.13 16.72 -2.86
N THR A 124 -2.25 17.63 -3.26
CA THR A 124 -1.02 17.30 -4.00
C THR A 124 -0.08 16.43 -3.15
N VAL A 125 0.10 16.79 -1.87
CA VAL A 125 0.87 15.98 -0.92
C VAL A 125 0.24 14.59 -0.78
N ARG A 126 -1.07 14.50 -0.59
CA ARG A 126 -1.80 13.23 -0.45
C ARG A 126 -1.72 12.35 -1.71
N ALA A 127 -1.91 12.93 -2.89
CA ALA A 127 -1.81 12.24 -4.18
C ALA A 127 -0.41 11.65 -4.44
N ARG A 128 0.65 12.36 -4.01
CA ARG A 128 2.04 11.96 -4.21
C ARG A 128 2.56 11.04 -3.12
N ALA A 129 1.93 11.03 -1.94
CA ALA A 129 2.43 10.38 -0.74
C ALA A 129 2.93 8.94 -1.01
N ARG A 130 2.08 8.11 -1.64
CA ARG A 130 2.42 6.70 -1.94
C ARG A 130 3.66 6.56 -2.84
N ALA A 131 3.80 7.41 -3.85
CA ALA A 131 4.92 7.39 -4.78
C ALA A 131 6.22 7.89 -4.12
N GLU A 132 6.11 8.75 -3.11
CA GLU A 132 7.23 9.33 -2.37
C GLU A 132 7.60 8.54 -1.10
N GLY A 133 6.96 7.39 -0.86
CA GLY A 133 7.19 6.57 0.34
C GLY A 133 6.61 7.17 1.62
N LEU A 134 5.62 8.05 1.49
CA LEU A 134 4.89 8.70 2.58
C LEU A 134 3.51 8.05 2.77
N ASP A 135 2.97 8.15 3.96
CA ASP A 135 1.63 7.67 4.31
C ASP A 135 0.58 8.77 4.03
N PRO A 136 -0.36 8.54 3.08
CA PRO A 136 -1.40 9.52 2.77
C PRO A 136 -2.34 9.79 3.96
N ALA A 137 -2.36 8.96 4.99
CA ALA A 137 -3.17 9.13 6.21
C ALA A 137 -2.38 9.76 7.39
N ARG A 138 -1.15 10.25 7.14
CA ARG A 138 -0.31 10.93 8.13
C ARG A 138 0.20 12.27 7.61
N ILE A 139 -0.73 13.18 7.36
CA ILE A 139 -0.44 14.54 6.88
C ILE A 139 -0.85 15.56 7.93
N ALA A 140 0.11 16.19 8.59
CA ALA A 140 -0.14 17.32 9.49
C ALA A 140 -0.21 18.63 8.69
N ILE A 141 -0.81 19.65 9.29
CA ILE A 141 -0.71 21.04 8.82
C ILE A 141 -0.20 21.93 9.95
N ILE A 142 0.71 22.84 9.63
CA ILE A 142 1.23 23.84 10.57
C ILE A 142 1.10 25.25 9.99
N GLY A 143 0.70 26.20 10.83
CA GLY A 143 0.66 27.61 10.44
C GLY A 143 0.84 28.55 11.61
N SER A 144 1.41 29.73 11.33
CA SER A 144 1.64 30.80 12.31
C SER A 144 0.85 32.06 11.97
N SER A 145 0.28 32.76 12.97
CA SER A 145 -0.44 34.03 12.75
C SER A 145 -1.51 33.89 11.64
N ALA A 146 -1.41 34.61 10.51
CA ALA A 146 -2.28 34.46 9.35
C ALA A 146 -2.16 33.11 8.62
N GLY A 147 -0.99 32.48 8.61
CA GLY A 147 -0.83 31.09 8.16
C GLY A 147 -1.52 30.12 9.12
N GLY A 148 -1.55 30.44 10.42
CA GLY A 148 -2.32 29.72 11.44
C GLY A 148 -3.83 29.84 11.19
N HIS A 149 -4.29 31.03 10.78
CA HIS A 149 -5.65 31.20 10.30
C HIS A 149 -5.94 30.30 9.11
N LEU A 150 -5.10 30.32 8.07
CA LEU A 150 -5.30 29.49 6.87
C LEU A 150 -5.30 27.99 7.21
N ALA A 151 -4.41 27.54 8.10
CA ALA A 151 -4.38 26.18 8.61
C ALA A 151 -5.69 25.82 9.31
N SER A 152 -6.16 26.66 10.23
CA SER A 152 -7.44 26.46 10.92
C SER A 152 -8.64 26.50 9.99
N THR A 153 -8.63 27.34 8.94
CA THR A 153 -9.68 27.33 7.90
C THR A 153 -9.67 25.99 7.16
N LEU A 154 -8.52 25.44 6.78
CA LEU A 154 -8.51 24.12 6.13
C LEU A 154 -8.95 23.01 7.10
N LEU A 155 -8.62 23.11 8.39
CA LEU A 155 -9.07 22.16 9.43
C LEU A 155 -10.60 22.17 9.63
N THR A 156 -11.29 23.27 9.32
CA THR A 156 -12.75 23.41 9.51
C THR A 156 -13.56 23.47 8.20
N HIS A 157 -12.91 23.62 7.04
CA HIS A 157 -13.55 23.73 5.73
C HIS A 157 -13.02 22.73 4.69
N PHE A 158 -12.35 21.67 5.11
CA PHE A 158 -11.91 20.61 4.20
C PHE A 158 -13.09 19.93 3.49
N ASP A 159 -12.78 19.18 2.44
CA ASP A 159 -13.70 18.28 1.76
C ASP A 159 -13.02 16.92 1.47
N ASP A 160 -13.81 15.94 1.05
CA ASP A 160 -13.36 14.57 0.74
C ASP A 160 -12.74 14.44 -0.66
N GLY A 161 -12.65 15.53 -1.42
CA GLY A 161 -12.30 15.51 -2.84
C GLY A 161 -13.49 15.23 -3.75
N LYS A 162 -13.24 15.17 -5.05
CA LYS A 162 -14.25 14.93 -6.11
C LYS A 162 -13.88 13.68 -6.90
N PRO A 163 -14.44 12.48 -6.59
CA PRO A 163 -14.03 11.22 -7.20
C PRO A 163 -14.08 11.20 -8.74
N ASP A 164 -14.97 12.00 -9.32
CA ASP A 164 -15.23 12.15 -10.75
C ASP A 164 -14.42 13.28 -11.41
N ALA A 165 -13.57 14.00 -10.67
CA ALA A 165 -12.73 15.06 -11.23
C ALA A 165 -11.78 14.51 -12.31
N THR A 166 -11.57 15.30 -13.36
CA THR A 166 -10.64 14.97 -14.43
C THR A 166 -9.19 15.01 -13.94
N ASP A 167 -8.87 15.99 -13.10
CA ASP A 167 -7.58 16.10 -12.43
C ASP A 167 -7.50 15.11 -11.24
N PRO A 168 -6.57 14.14 -11.25
CA PRO A 168 -6.42 13.18 -10.16
C PRO A 168 -6.16 13.85 -8.80
N ILE A 169 -5.52 15.02 -8.76
CA ILE A 169 -5.27 15.73 -7.50
C ILE A 169 -6.59 16.21 -6.89
N GLU A 170 -7.55 16.64 -7.70
CA GLU A 170 -8.87 17.08 -7.21
C GLU A 170 -9.74 15.94 -6.67
N ARG A 171 -9.35 14.68 -6.89
CA ARG A 171 -10.03 13.50 -6.33
C ARG A 171 -9.65 13.25 -4.88
N GLU A 172 -8.51 13.76 -4.45
CA GLU A 172 -8.02 13.56 -3.09
C GLU A 172 -8.73 14.47 -2.09
N SER A 173 -8.84 14.00 -0.84
CA SER A 173 -9.32 14.81 0.26
C SER A 173 -8.35 15.95 0.60
N SER A 174 -8.91 17.10 0.93
CA SER A 174 -8.18 18.27 1.45
C SER A 174 -8.14 18.31 2.99
N ARG A 175 -8.53 17.22 3.66
CA ARG A 175 -8.52 17.10 5.13
C ARG A 175 -7.13 16.78 5.69
N PRO A 176 -6.58 17.60 6.61
CA PRO A 176 -5.37 17.23 7.37
C PRO A 176 -5.68 16.15 8.42
N ASP A 177 -4.66 15.41 8.86
CA ASP A 177 -4.78 14.40 9.91
C ASP A 177 -4.47 14.96 11.31
N LEU A 178 -3.66 16.01 11.40
CA LEU A 178 -3.34 16.78 12.61
C LEU A 178 -3.17 18.27 12.30
N GLY A 179 -3.50 19.15 13.24
CA GLY A 179 -3.28 20.60 13.14
C GLY A 179 -2.30 21.13 14.18
N ILE A 180 -1.37 22.00 13.78
CA ILE A 180 -0.41 22.70 14.67
C ILE A 180 -0.57 24.20 14.44
N LEU A 181 -1.07 24.92 15.44
CA LEU A 181 -1.43 26.33 15.32
C LEU A 181 -0.57 27.17 16.27
N CYS A 182 0.31 28.00 15.69
CA CYS A 182 1.27 28.83 16.43
C CYS A 182 0.78 30.28 16.50
N TYR A 183 0.45 30.79 17.69
CA TYR A 183 -0.12 32.14 17.91
C TYR A 183 -1.11 32.54 16.79
N PRO A 184 -2.10 31.68 16.48
CA PRO A 184 -2.88 31.80 15.26
C PRO A 184 -3.83 32.99 15.35
N VAL A 185 -4.03 33.67 14.22
CA VAL A 185 -5.30 34.37 14.00
C VAL A 185 -6.37 33.29 13.82
N ILE A 186 -7.50 33.41 14.52
CA ILE A 186 -8.61 32.44 14.45
C ILE A 186 -9.90 33.18 14.14
N THR A 187 -10.22 34.20 14.94
CA THR A 187 -11.46 34.95 14.80
C THR A 187 -11.27 36.14 13.85
N MET A 188 -12.28 36.39 13.02
CA MET A 188 -12.43 37.62 12.24
C MET A 188 -13.31 38.65 12.96
N GLY A 189 -13.73 38.37 14.21
CA GLY A 189 -14.54 39.21 15.06
C GLY A 189 -13.74 40.22 15.91
N GLU A 190 -14.14 40.37 17.17
CA GLU A 190 -13.60 41.36 18.13
C GLU A 190 -12.09 41.25 18.34
N PHE A 191 -11.56 40.03 18.49
CA PHE A 191 -10.14 39.78 18.78
C PHE A 191 -9.28 39.55 17.53
N THR A 192 -9.75 40.01 16.36
CA THR A 192 -9.05 39.77 15.11
C THR A 192 -7.77 40.60 14.97
N HIS A 193 -6.78 40.07 14.26
CA HIS A 193 -5.70 40.89 13.73
C HIS A 193 -6.19 41.65 12.49
N THR A 194 -6.39 42.96 12.65
CA THR A 194 -7.04 43.81 11.64
C THR A 194 -6.35 43.76 10.27
N GLY A 195 -5.01 43.73 10.24
CA GLY A 195 -4.26 43.63 8.98
C GLY A 195 -4.54 42.31 8.23
N SER A 196 -4.58 41.19 8.95
CA SER A 196 -4.91 39.88 8.36
C SER A 196 -6.34 39.87 7.81
N LYS A 197 -7.28 40.42 8.57
CA LYS A 197 -8.68 40.54 8.17
C LYS A 197 -8.82 41.37 6.89
N HIS A 198 -8.18 42.54 6.82
CA HIS A 198 -8.23 43.40 5.65
C HIS A 198 -7.62 42.72 4.40
N ASN A 199 -6.45 42.07 4.55
CA ASN A 199 -5.79 41.39 3.44
C ASN A 199 -6.53 40.15 2.96
N LEU A 200 -7.28 39.47 3.83
CA LEU A 200 -8.06 38.28 3.45
C LEU A 200 -9.44 38.64 2.90
N LEU A 201 -10.14 39.61 3.52
CA LEU A 201 -11.57 39.88 3.28
C LEU A 201 -11.85 41.21 2.56
N GLY A 202 -10.87 42.12 2.50
CA GLY A 202 -11.07 43.50 2.02
C GLY A 202 -11.59 44.46 3.10
N GLU A 203 -11.97 45.66 2.68
CA GLU A 203 -12.35 46.75 3.59
C GLU A 203 -13.69 46.55 4.29
N ASN A 204 -14.70 46.08 3.56
CA ASN A 204 -16.09 46.00 4.04
C ASN A 204 -16.66 44.59 3.83
N PRO A 205 -16.14 43.56 4.53
CA PRO A 205 -16.63 42.21 4.38
C PRO A 205 -18.04 42.05 4.98
N SER A 206 -18.85 41.19 4.37
CA SER A 206 -20.18 40.92 4.92
C SER A 206 -20.09 40.22 6.29
N PRO A 207 -21.08 40.41 7.18
CA PRO A 207 -21.13 39.70 8.46
C PRO A 207 -21.08 38.18 8.30
N GLU A 208 -21.68 37.64 7.24
CA GLU A 208 -21.69 36.21 6.93
C GLU A 208 -20.29 35.70 6.59
N LEU A 209 -19.52 36.45 5.80
CA LEU A 209 -18.15 36.09 5.45
C LEU A 209 -17.21 36.18 6.66
N VAL A 210 -17.40 37.22 7.49
CA VAL A 210 -16.68 37.35 8.76
C VAL A 210 -16.96 36.13 9.65
N ARG A 211 -18.24 35.73 9.79
CA ARG A 211 -18.61 34.55 10.57
C ARG A 211 -18.08 33.26 9.96
N LEU A 212 -18.15 33.11 8.65
CA LEU A 212 -17.67 31.94 7.91
C LEU A 212 -16.17 31.72 8.15
N LEU A 213 -15.39 32.80 8.24
CA LEU A 213 -13.95 32.76 8.43
C LEU A 213 -13.53 33.07 9.87
N SER A 214 -14.46 33.06 10.82
CA SER A 214 -14.18 32.95 12.24
C SER A 214 -14.14 31.47 12.60
N ASN A 215 -12.95 30.84 12.52
CA ASN A 215 -12.84 29.37 12.52
C ASN A 215 -13.26 28.74 13.87
N GLU A 216 -13.28 29.50 14.97
CA GLU A 216 -13.83 29.06 16.27
C GLU A 216 -15.33 28.74 16.21
N THR A 217 -16.04 29.24 15.19
CA THR A 217 -17.47 28.99 14.96
C THR A 217 -17.74 27.87 13.95
N GLN A 218 -16.68 27.31 13.36
CA GLN A 218 -16.75 26.32 12.27
C GLN A 218 -16.24 24.93 12.70
N VAL A 219 -15.81 24.78 13.95
CA VAL A 219 -15.33 23.50 14.48
C VAL A 219 -16.48 22.48 14.55
N THR A 220 -16.23 21.28 14.04
CA THR A 220 -17.14 20.13 14.10
C THR A 220 -16.44 18.95 14.77
N ALA A 221 -17.18 17.84 14.97
CA ALA A 221 -16.58 16.59 15.45
C ALA A 221 -15.56 15.99 14.46
N ASP A 222 -15.63 16.37 13.19
CA ASP A 222 -14.72 15.89 12.13
C ASP A 222 -13.43 16.71 12.04
N THR A 223 -13.34 17.84 12.75
CA THR A 223 -12.11 18.65 12.83
C THR A 223 -10.96 17.80 13.40
N PRO A 224 -9.77 17.79 12.78
CA PRO A 224 -8.65 16.97 13.23
C PRO A 224 -8.11 17.38 14.61
N PRO A 225 -7.44 16.46 15.34
CA PRO A 225 -6.77 16.80 16.59
C PRO A 225 -5.77 17.95 16.42
N CYS A 226 -5.74 18.87 17.39
CA CYS A 226 -4.95 20.10 17.29
C CYS A 226 -3.97 20.29 18.46
N PHE A 227 -2.77 20.77 18.13
CA PHE A 227 -1.82 21.37 19.08
C PHE A 227 -1.83 22.88 18.88
N LEU A 228 -2.02 23.63 19.97
CA LEU A 228 -2.00 25.07 19.97
C LEU A 228 -0.95 25.59 20.94
N TRP A 229 -0.27 26.66 20.55
CA TRP A 229 0.50 27.43 21.52
C TRP A 229 0.39 28.93 21.27
N HIS A 230 0.54 29.72 22.33
CA HIS A 230 0.46 31.18 22.30
C HIS A 230 1.25 31.79 23.47
N THR A 231 1.61 33.06 23.36
CA THR A 231 2.21 33.86 24.45
C THR A 231 1.26 34.95 24.93
N ASP A 232 1.27 35.29 26.22
CA ASP A 232 0.49 36.42 26.78
C ASP A 232 1.07 37.79 26.36
N GLU A 233 2.38 37.83 26.09
CA GLU A 233 3.08 39.00 25.58
C GLU A 233 2.81 39.31 24.10
N ASP A 234 2.13 38.43 23.35
CA ASP A 234 1.67 38.73 22.00
C ASP A 234 0.63 39.85 22.03
N LYS A 235 1.02 41.05 21.59
CA LYS A 235 0.13 42.21 21.48
C LYS A 235 -0.40 42.44 20.06
N ALA A 236 0.03 41.62 19.09
CA ALA A 236 -0.43 41.71 17.71
C ALA A 236 -1.63 40.81 17.45
N VAL A 237 -1.56 39.55 17.90
CA VAL A 237 -2.68 38.61 17.86
C VAL A 237 -3.09 38.35 19.30
N PRO A 238 -4.32 38.74 19.71
CA PRO A 238 -4.77 38.48 21.07
C PRO A 238 -4.86 36.98 21.39
N LEU A 239 -4.44 36.59 22.60
CA LEU A 239 -4.47 35.22 23.13
C LEU A 239 -5.86 34.57 23.02
N GLU A 240 -6.92 35.39 23.05
CA GLU A 240 -8.32 34.99 22.88
C GLU A 240 -8.55 34.14 21.63
N ASN A 241 -7.78 34.34 20.56
CA ASN A 241 -7.87 33.50 19.36
C ASN A 241 -7.63 32.02 19.69
N SER A 242 -6.55 31.70 20.41
CA SER A 242 -6.24 30.32 20.82
C SER A 242 -7.23 29.80 21.86
N LEU A 243 -7.64 30.63 22.82
CA LEU A 243 -8.58 30.24 23.85
C LEU A 243 -9.96 29.90 23.27
N GLN A 244 -10.45 30.70 22.33
CA GLN A 244 -11.74 30.48 21.67
C GLN A 244 -11.73 29.21 20.81
N PHE A 245 -10.67 28.97 20.04
CA PHE A 245 -10.56 27.75 19.23
C PHE A 245 -10.46 26.50 20.11
N ALA A 246 -9.63 26.53 21.15
CA ALA A 246 -9.51 25.41 22.09
C ALA A 246 -10.84 25.12 22.80
N ALA A 247 -11.59 26.15 23.19
CA ALA A 247 -12.93 25.98 23.73
C ALA A 247 -13.90 25.34 22.72
N ALA A 248 -13.82 25.74 21.45
CA ALA A 248 -14.63 25.16 20.38
C ALA A 248 -14.30 23.68 20.12
N LEU A 249 -13.01 23.33 19.98
CA LEU A 249 -12.52 21.96 19.86
C LEU A 249 -12.99 21.08 21.02
N ARG A 250 -12.85 21.56 22.26
CA ARG A 250 -13.33 20.86 23.45
C ARG A 250 -14.84 20.61 23.40
N ARG A 251 -15.65 21.61 23.01
CA ARG A 251 -17.11 21.46 22.89
C ARG A 251 -17.51 20.44 21.84
N ALA A 252 -16.75 20.33 20.75
CA ALA A 252 -16.98 19.38 19.68
C ALA A 252 -16.43 17.96 19.98
N GLY A 253 -15.75 17.76 21.12
CA GLY A 253 -15.14 16.47 21.47
C GLY A 253 -13.84 16.17 20.72
N VAL A 254 -13.24 17.17 20.08
CA VAL A 254 -12.00 17.03 19.32
C VAL A 254 -10.81 17.02 20.28
N PRO A 255 -9.90 16.02 20.20
CA PRO A 255 -8.72 15.99 21.05
C PRO A 255 -7.81 17.20 20.79
N LEU A 256 -7.40 17.90 21.84
CA LEU A 256 -6.53 19.07 21.74
C LEU A 256 -5.47 19.12 22.84
N GLU A 257 -4.38 19.83 22.56
CA GLU A 257 -3.41 20.29 23.56
C GLU A 257 -3.16 21.78 23.37
N LEU A 258 -3.19 22.57 24.45
CA LEU A 258 -3.00 24.02 24.43
C LEU A 258 -1.91 24.42 25.41
N HIS A 259 -0.91 25.15 24.95
CA HIS A 259 0.16 25.73 25.75
C HIS A 259 0.09 27.26 25.72
N VAL A 260 0.01 27.88 26.90
CA VAL A 260 0.07 29.35 27.04
C VAL A 260 1.31 29.70 27.84
N TYR A 261 2.18 30.50 27.24
CA TYR A 261 3.42 30.96 27.87
C TYR A 261 3.31 32.44 28.23
N GLU A 262 3.96 32.87 29.32
CA GLU A 262 3.94 34.29 29.69
C GLU A 262 4.76 35.15 28.72
N LYS A 263 5.96 34.68 28.34
CA LYS A 263 6.97 35.45 27.59
C LYS A 263 7.03 35.07 26.11
N GLY A 264 7.31 36.08 25.27
CA GLY A 264 7.56 35.92 23.84
C GLY A 264 6.72 36.87 22.99
N GLY A 265 7.36 37.60 22.05
CA GLY A 265 6.67 38.53 21.15
C GLY A 265 5.90 37.82 20.02
N HIS A 266 5.17 38.59 19.21
CA HIS A 266 4.57 38.05 17.98
C HIS A 266 5.65 37.68 16.95
N GLY A 267 5.43 36.60 16.18
CA GLY A 267 6.27 36.23 15.05
C GLY A 267 7.63 35.60 15.42
N VAL A 268 7.76 35.10 16.65
CA VAL A 268 9.02 34.55 17.17
C VAL A 268 9.40 33.19 16.57
N GLY A 269 8.45 32.43 16.01
CA GLY A 269 8.71 31.14 15.35
C GLY A 269 9.31 30.08 16.28
N LEU A 270 10.24 29.27 15.76
CA LEU A 270 10.99 28.27 16.52
C LEU A 270 11.93 28.90 17.56
N PRO A 271 12.16 28.25 18.71
CA PRO A 271 13.20 28.65 19.66
C PRO A 271 14.58 28.70 19.02
N ALA A 272 15.27 29.82 19.20
CA ALA A 272 16.62 30.04 18.73
C ALA A 272 17.43 30.86 19.77
N PRO A 273 18.78 30.76 19.79
CA PRO A 273 19.60 31.47 20.78
C PRO A 273 19.39 32.98 20.84
N ASN A 274 18.88 33.58 19.75
CA ASN A 274 18.72 35.02 19.59
C ASN A 274 17.25 35.48 19.59
N ASN A 275 16.29 34.63 19.97
CA ASN A 275 14.90 35.02 20.15
C ASN A 275 14.37 34.63 21.54
N ASN A 276 13.19 35.13 21.88
CA ASN A 276 12.49 34.85 23.13
C ASN A 276 11.32 33.86 22.93
N ALA A 277 11.39 32.97 21.93
CA ALA A 277 10.35 31.97 21.74
C ALA A 277 10.39 30.93 22.89
N PRO A 278 9.25 30.57 23.49
CA PRO A 278 9.18 29.54 24.52
C PRO A 278 9.49 28.16 23.91
N ALA A 279 9.87 27.17 24.73
CA ALA A 279 10.19 25.80 24.31
C ALA A 279 8.95 24.97 23.89
N TRP A 280 8.12 25.53 23.00
CA TRP A 280 6.91 24.91 22.47
C TRP A 280 7.21 23.76 21.51
N ASP A 281 8.38 23.80 20.86
CA ASP A 281 8.87 22.79 19.92
C ASP A 281 9.02 21.42 20.59
N ALA A 282 9.58 21.38 21.80
CA ALA A 282 9.70 20.16 22.60
C ALA A 282 8.32 19.60 23.00
N ALA A 283 7.38 20.47 23.39
CA ALA A 283 6.01 20.07 23.71
C ALA A 283 5.27 19.53 22.47
N CYS A 284 5.45 20.18 21.32
CA CYS A 284 4.88 19.74 20.04
C CYS A 284 5.42 18.36 19.64
N LEU A 285 6.72 18.11 19.76
CA LEU A 285 7.31 16.79 19.47
C LEU A 285 6.79 15.71 20.41
N ALA A 286 6.60 16.03 21.70
CA ALA A 286 6.01 15.11 22.67
C ALA A 286 4.55 14.75 22.29
N TRP A 287 3.76 15.75 21.90
CA TRP A 287 2.40 15.55 21.42
C TRP A 287 2.37 14.69 20.16
N LEU A 288 3.18 15.01 19.14
CA LEU A 288 3.27 14.22 17.91
C LEU A 288 3.69 12.76 18.17
N LYS A 289 4.62 12.51 19.10
CA LYS A 289 4.99 11.16 19.55
C LYS A 289 3.82 10.43 20.21
N SER A 290 3.08 11.08 21.10
CA SER A 290 1.90 10.48 21.75
C SER A 290 0.81 10.09 20.76
N ARG A 291 0.77 10.77 19.61
CA ARG A 291 -0.14 10.50 18.48
C ARG A 291 0.42 9.50 17.47
N ARG A 292 1.59 8.90 17.75
CA ARG A 292 2.32 7.99 16.85
C ARG A 292 2.65 8.63 15.50
N PHE A 293 2.65 9.96 15.43
CA PHE A 293 2.92 10.72 14.21
C PHE A 293 4.42 10.82 13.91
N LEU A 294 5.28 10.58 14.91
CA LEU A 294 6.73 10.47 14.75
C LEU A 294 7.23 9.03 14.74
N ASP A 295 6.35 8.05 14.88
CA ASP A 295 6.70 6.64 14.72
C ASP A 295 7.14 6.43 13.26
N ALA A 296 8.24 5.71 13.03
CA ALA A 296 8.51 5.21 11.67
C ALA A 296 7.28 4.44 11.16
N PRO A 297 6.95 4.49 9.87
CA PRO A 297 5.85 3.71 9.35
C PRO A 297 6.13 2.24 9.65
N ALA A 298 5.06 1.50 9.93
CA ALA A 298 5.02 0.16 9.38
C ALA A 298 5.06 0.27 7.84
N PRO A 299 5.49 -0.79 7.16
CA PRO A 299 6.67 -0.89 6.30
C PRO A 299 6.69 0.00 5.03
N SER A 300 7.89 0.25 4.52
CA SER A 300 8.16 0.88 3.22
C SER A 300 7.35 0.25 2.09
N THR A 301 6.61 1.03 1.29
CA THR A 301 5.99 0.54 0.04
C THR A 301 7.02 0.19 -1.03
N ALA A 302 8.33 0.29 -0.77
CA ALA A 302 9.36 -0.19 -1.69
C ALA A 302 9.17 -1.66 -2.07
N TYR A 303 8.56 -2.49 -1.20
CA TYR A 303 8.26 -3.89 -1.53
C TYR A 303 7.22 -4.04 -2.67
N TRP A 304 6.46 -2.99 -3.02
CA TRP A 304 5.59 -3.00 -4.22
C TRP A 304 6.40 -3.20 -5.50
N GLN A 305 7.66 -2.74 -5.51
CA GLN A 305 8.59 -2.95 -6.62
C GLN A 305 9.02 -4.41 -6.78
N ASN A 306 8.73 -5.29 -5.81
CA ASN A 306 9.00 -6.73 -5.93
C ASN A 306 8.00 -7.44 -6.87
N ALA A 307 6.85 -6.81 -7.17
CA ALA A 307 5.82 -7.34 -8.07
C ALA A 307 5.17 -6.22 -8.92
N PRO A 308 5.94 -5.49 -9.76
CA PRO A 308 5.44 -4.32 -10.50
C PRO A 308 4.36 -4.68 -11.53
N THR A 309 4.27 -5.95 -11.92
CA THR A 309 3.18 -6.57 -12.69
C THR A 309 2.65 -7.78 -11.93
N PRO A 310 1.42 -8.28 -12.24
CA PRO A 310 0.91 -9.49 -11.62
C PRO A 310 1.89 -10.65 -11.86
N PRO A 311 2.31 -11.38 -10.83
CA PRO A 311 3.22 -12.50 -10.99
C PRO A 311 2.68 -13.55 -11.95
N LEU A 312 3.59 -14.08 -12.77
CA LEU A 312 3.38 -15.21 -13.67
C LEU A 312 4.17 -16.39 -13.11
N GLY A 313 3.50 -17.49 -12.79
CA GLY A 313 4.15 -18.57 -12.05
C GLY A 313 3.53 -19.94 -12.19
N TRP A 314 4.06 -20.85 -11.40
CA TRP A 314 3.61 -22.21 -11.22
C TRP A 314 3.58 -22.54 -9.72
N ASN A 315 2.60 -23.36 -9.32
CA ASN A 315 2.45 -23.83 -7.95
C ASN A 315 2.10 -25.33 -7.93
N SER A 316 2.64 -26.06 -6.95
CA SER A 316 2.49 -27.51 -6.90
C SER A 316 1.12 -28.02 -6.41
N TRP A 317 0.26 -27.18 -5.83
CA TRP A 317 -0.95 -27.61 -5.12
C TRP A 317 -1.92 -28.39 -6.01
N ASP A 318 -2.46 -27.80 -7.09
CA ASP A 318 -3.55 -28.44 -7.84
C ASP A 318 -3.21 -29.82 -8.38
N ASN A 319 -1.93 -30.07 -8.70
CA ASN A 319 -1.47 -31.38 -9.16
C ASN A 319 -0.94 -32.29 -8.05
N PHE A 320 -0.03 -31.81 -7.21
CA PHE A 320 0.70 -32.67 -6.27
C PHE A 320 0.14 -32.64 -4.85
N GLY A 321 -0.73 -31.68 -4.53
CA GLY A 321 -1.19 -31.39 -3.18
C GLY A 321 -0.01 -31.20 -2.23
N THR A 322 -0.02 -31.94 -1.14
CA THR A 322 1.04 -31.95 -0.12
C THR A 322 2.23 -32.83 -0.51
N ALA A 323 2.21 -33.57 -1.61
CA ALA A 323 3.06 -34.75 -1.81
C ALA A 323 4.29 -34.55 -2.71
N ILE A 324 4.53 -33.34 -3.22
CA ILE A 324 5.62 -33.11 -4.17
C ILE A 324 7.00 -33.52 -3.62
N THR A 325 7.80 -34.16 -4.47
CA THR A 325 9.19 -34.55 -4.20
C THR A 325 10.17 -33.64 -4.93
N GLU A 326 11.43 -33.61 -4.51
CA GLU A 326 12.48 -32.82 -5.17
C GLU A 326 12.71 -33.22 -6.63
N GLN A 327 12.64 -34.52 -6.95
CA GLN A 327 12.77 -34.98 -8.33
C GLN A 327 11.66 -34.40 -9.21
N GLN A 328 10.42 -34.45 -8.72
CA GLN A 328 9.28 -33.84 -9.42
C GLN A 328 9.44 -32.33 -9.50
N ALA A 329 9.82 -31.65 -8.43
CA ALA A 329 10.04 -30.21 -8.44
C ALA A 329 11.09 -29.78 -9.48
N ARG A 330 12.21 -30.51 -9.58
CA ARG A 330 13.24 -30.25 -10.60
C ARG A 330 12.70 -30.45 -12.02
N ALA A 331 11.93 -31.52 -12.26
CA ALA A 331 11.31 -31.76 -13.56
C ALA A 331 10.29 -30.67 -13.95
N GLN A 332 9.49 -30.19 -12.99
CA GLN A 332 8.57 -29.07 -13.21
C GLN A 332 9.33 -27.76 -13.49
N ALA A 333 10.42 -27.49 -12.78
CA ALA A 333 11.26 -26.32 -13.01
C ALA A 333 11.94 -26.33 -14.39
N ASP A 334 12.43 -27.50 -14.83
CA ASP A 334 12.95 -27.69 -16.19
C ASP A 334 11.87 -27.41 -17.24
N ALA A 335 10.68 -27.99 -17.08
CA ALA A 335 9.56 -27.77 -18.00
C ALA A 335 9.08 -26.31 -18.00
N MET A 336 9.05 -25.64 -16.84
CA MET A 336 8.70 -24.22 -16.74
C MET A 336 9.70 -23.35 -17.50
N ALA A 337 10.99 -23.61 -17.32
CA ALA A 337 12.07 -22.90 -17.98
C ALA A 337 12.03 -23.06 -19.50
N GLU A 338 11.62 -24.23 -19.99
CA GLU A 338 11.49 -24.50 -21.42
C GLU A 338 10.21 -23.88 -22.01
N PHE A 339 9.05 -24.11 -21.38
CA PHE A 339 7.76 -23.86 -22.01
C PHE A 339 7.14 -22.50 -21.68
N LEU A 340 7.32 -22.01 -20.45
CA LEU A 340 6.60 -20.82 -19.97
C LEU A 340 7.51 -19.61 -19.71
N LYS A 341 8.77 -19.83 -19.33
CA LYS A 341 9.73 -18.74 -19.10
C LYS A 341 9.89 -17.79 -20.30
N PRO A 342 9.94 -18.25 -21.56
CA PRO A 342 9.98 -17.35 -22.71
C PRO A 342 8.78 -16.38 -22.80
N ALA A 343 7.65 -16.74 -22.20
CA ALA A 343 6.45 -15.91 -22.13
C ALA A 343 6.40 -15.03 -20.86
N GLY A 344 7.43 -15.09 -20.00
CA GLY A 344 7.57 -14.24 -18.81
C GLY A 344 7.23 -14.92 -17.48
N TYR A 345 6.87 -16.21 -17.47
CA TYR A 345 6.63 -16.95 -16.23
C TYR A 345 7.94 -17.21 -15.50
N ASP A 346 8.04 -16.78 -14.24
CA ASP A 346 9.28 -16.88 -13.48
C ASP A 346 9.11 -17.30 -12.01
N VAL A 347 7.91 -17.33 -11.44
CA VAL A 347 7.72 -17.76 -10.04
C VAL A 347 7.45 -19.26 -9.95
N PHE A 348 8.36 -20.04 -9.38
CA PHE A 348 8.21 -21.48 -9.15
C PHE A 348 7.96 -21.78 -7.67
N THR A 349 6.77 -22.24 -7.28
CA THR A 349 6.36 -22.39 -5.87
C THR A 349 6.16 -23.84 -5.46
N VAL A 350 6.85 -24.26 -4.39
CA VAL A 350 6.55 -25.51 -3.66
C VAL A 350 5.49 -25.22 -2.61
N ASP A 351 4.30 -25.79 -2.77
CA ASP A 351 3.16 -25.55 -1.89
C ASP A 351 3.23 -26.37 -0.57
N ILE A 352 2.14 -26.38 0.19
CA ILE A 352 2.06 -26.73 1.60
C ILE A 352 2.65 -28.08 1.99
N GLN A 353 3.08 -28.19 3.26
CA GLN A 353 3.56 -29.42 3.88
C GLN A 353 4.82 -30.03 3.22
N TRP A 354 5.68 -29.22 2.64
CA TRP A 354 7.05 -29.63 2.32
C TRP A 354 7.85 -30.13 3.54
N TYR A 355 7.43 -29.74 4.75
CA TYR A 355 7.99 -30.13 6.03
C TYR A 355 7.40 -31.41 6.64
N GLU A 356 6.30 -31.95 6.09
CA GLU A 356 5.74 -33.22 6.56
C GLU A 356 6.29 -34.38 5.70
N PRO A 357 7.11 -35.30 6.24
CA PRO A 357 7.81 -36.33 5.46
C PRO A 357 6.90 -37.40 4.85
N ASN A 358 5.66 -37.52 5.36
CA ASN A 358 4.74 -38.60 4.99
C ASN A 358 3.44 -38.10 4.37
N SER A 359 3.35 -36.81 4.06
CA SER A 359 2.16 -36.21 3.45
C SER A 359 1.89 -36.81 2.07
N GLN A 360 0.61 -36.99 1.76
CA GLN A 360 0.11 -37.64 0.53
C GLN A 360 -1.18 -36.93 0.08
N GLY A 361 -1.36 -36.77 -1.23
CA GLY A 361 -2.57 -36.17 -1.81
C GLY A 361 -2.86 -34.76 -1.28
N HIS A 362 -4.15 -34.44 -1.09
CA HIS A 362 -4.63 -33.11 -0.65
C HIS A 362 -5.14 -33.10 0.79
N GLY A 363 -4.83 -34.14 1.57
CA GLY A 363 -5.28 -34.29 2.95
C GLY A 363 -4.19 -33.92 3.95
N TYR A 364 -4.61 -33.61 5.18
CA TYR A 364 -3.74 -33.30 6.31
C TYR A 364 -3.96 -34.32 7.42
N LYS A 365 -2.89 -34.74 8.10
CA LYS A 365 -2.97 -35.71 9.19
C LYS A 365 -2.68 -35.04 10.53
N GLU A 366 -3.67 -35.07 11.42
CA GLU A 366 -3.49 -34.58 12.78
C GLU A 366 -2.41 -35.37 13.53
N GLY A 367 -1.51 -34.63 14.19
CA GLY A 367 -0.40 -35.21 14.95
C GLY A 367 0.72 -35.82 14.09
N ALA A 368 0.77 -35.52 12.78
CA ALA A 368 1.90 -35.91 11.96
C ALA A 368 3.21 -35.30 12.50
N PRO A 369 4.32 -36.07 12.52
CA PRO A 369 5.61 -35.52 12.88
C PRO A 369 6.07 -34.55 11.80
N LEU A 370 6.44 -33.33 12.21
CA LEU A 370 6.95 -32.29 11.33
C LEU A 370 8.47 -32.20 11.47
N GLU A 371 9.14 -31.89 10.36
CA GLU A 371 10.58 -31.67 10.36
C GLU A 371 10.87 -30.25 10.87
N LEU A 372 11.61 -30.15 11.98
CA LEU A 372 11.90 -28.92 12.70
C LEU A 372 13.39 -28.79 12.98
N ASP A 373 13.89 -27.56 13.01
CA ASP A 373 15.19 -27.28 13.62
C ASP A 373 15.09 -27.11 15.14
N GLY A 374 16.24 -26.95 15.80
CA GLY A 374 16.32 -26.75 17.25
C GLY A 374 15.68 -25.45 17.77
N TYR A 375 15.18 -24.58 16.89
CA TYR A 375 14.52 -23.32 17.23
C TYR A 375 13.01 -23.32 16.90
N GLY A 376 12.45 -24.49 16.60
CA GLY A 376 11.03 -24.64 16.27
C GLY A 376 10.64 -24.15 14.89
N ARG A 377 11.61 -23.96 13.97
CA ARG A 377 11.35 -23.56 12.58
C ARG A 377 11.20 -24.80 11.69
N LEU A 378 10.20 -24.81 10.82
CA LEU A 378 9.96 -25.91 9.88
C LEU A 378 11.09 -26.05 8.86
N LEU A 379 11.52 -27.28 8.58
CA LEU A 379 12.56 -27.65 7.64
C LEU A 379 12.02 -28.57 6.52
N PRO A 380 12.58 -28.52 5.29
CA PRO A 380 12.19 -29.45 4.24
C PRO A 380 12.43 -30.89 4.67
N ALA A 381 11.40 -31.71 4.52
CA ALA A 381 11.51 -33.11 4.88
C ALA A 381 12.50 -33.80 3.95
N VAL A 382 13.62 -34.27 4.50
CA VAL A 382 14.72 -34.88 3.73
C VAL A 382 14.25 -36.08 2.92
N LYS A 383 13.23 -36.79 3.39
CA LYS A 383 12.58 -37.88 2.65
C LYS A 383 11.97 -37.42 1.31
N LYS A 384 11.44 -36.20 1.24
CA LYS A 384 10.88 -35.59 0.03
C LYS A 384 11.92 -34.76 -0.72
N PHE A 385 12.83 -34.13 0.01
CA PHE A 385 13.88 -33.25 -0.50
C PHE A 385 15.26 -33.70 -0.02
N PRO A 386 15.85 -34.75 -0.62
CA PRO A 386 17.14 -35.29 -0.17
C PRO A 386 18.28 -34.27 -0.14
N SER A 387 18.25 -33.25 -1.02
CA SER A 387 19.27 -32.19 -1.02
C SER A 387 19.21 -31.28 0.22
N ALA A 388 18.11 -31.29 0.97
CA ALA A 388 17.98 -30.52 2.21
C ALA A 388 18.75 -31.12 3.40
N ALA A 389 19.33 -32.32 3.23
CA ALA A 389 20.13 -32.99 4.25
C ALA A 389 21.28 -32.11 4.77
N ASN A 390 21.79 -32.45 5.96
CA ASN A 390 22.90 -31.75 6.61
C ASN A 390 22.65 -30.24 6.84
N GLY A 391 21.39 -29.86 7.05
CA GLY A 391 21.00 -28.48 7.34
C GLY A 391 20.99 -27.54 6.13
N ALA A 392 21.09 -28.07 4.90
CA ALA A 392 21.08 -27.24 3.68
C ALA A 392 19.71 -26.58 3.42
N GLY A 393 18.63 -27.18 3.95
CA GLY A 393 17.26 -26.70 3.73
C GLY A 393 16.94 -26.60 2.24
N PHE A 394 16.20 -25.57 1.83
CA PHE A 394 15.86 -25.41 0.42
C PHE A 394 16.94 -24.81 -0.45
N LYS A 395 18.09 -24.39 0.10
CA LYS A 395 19.13 -23.71 -0.67
C LYS A 395 19.53 -24.45 -1.96
N PRO A 396 19.77 -25.77 -1.97
CA PRO A 396 20.17 -26.47 -3.19
C PRO A 396 19.06 -26.56 -4.26
N LEU A 397 17.79 -26.58 -3.86
CA LEU A 397 16.66 -26.55 -4.80
C LEU A 397 16.44 -25.13 -5.33
N ALA A 398 16.52 -24.12 -4.46
CA ALA A 398 16.43 -22.73 -4.86
C ALA A 398 17.55 -22.34 -5.83
N ASP A 399 18.80 -22.69 -5.52
CA ASP A 399 19.95 -22.45 -6.41
C ASP A 399 19.76 -23.12 -7.78
N TYR A 400 19.16 -24.32 -7.83
CA TYR A 400 18.84 -24.98 -9.10
C TYR A 400 17.76 -24.24 -9.89
N VAL A 401 16.70 -23.80 -9.24
CA VAL A 401 15.62 -23.00 -9.84
C VAL A 401 16.17 -21.66 -10.36
N HIS A 402 17.03 -21.00 -9.57
CA HIS A 402 17.73 -19.77 -9.96
C HIS A 402 18.67 -19.99 -11.15
N ALA A 403 19.35 -21.13 -11.25
CA ALA A 403 20.21 -21.45 -12.39
C ALA A 403 19.41 -21.59 -13.70
N LYS A 404 18.11 -21.88 -13.62
CA LYS A 404 17.17 -21.83 -14.76
C LYS A 404 16.67 -20.42 -15.03
N GLY A 405 17.10 -19.42 -14.26
CA GLY A 405 16.64 -18.02 -14.28
C GLY A 405 15.18 -17.86 -13.88
N LEU A 406 14.69 -18.72 -13.00
CA LEU A 406 13.40 -18.61 -12.34
C LEU A 406 13.62 -18.08 -10.90
N ARG A 407 12.55 -17.65 -10.24
CA ARG A 407 12.46 -17.28 -8.83
C ARG A 407 11.84 -18.43 -8.04
N PHE A 408 12.35 -18.68 -6.83
CA PHE A 408 11.93 -19.80 -6.00
C PHE A 408 10.96 -19.35 -4.90
N GLY A 409 9.81 -20.02 -4.81
CA GLY A 409 8.77 -19.75 -3.84
C GLY A 409 8.46 -20.94 -2.94
N ILE A 410 8.00 -20.65 -1.72
CA ILE A 410 7.50 -21.66 -0.79
C ILE A 410 6.17 -21.24 -0.17
N HIS A 411 5.36 -22.23 0.16
CA HIS A 411 4.20 -22.05 1.02
C HIS A 411 4.58 -22.07 2.50
N LEU A 412 3.86 -21.32 3.33
CA LEU A 412 3.94 -21.32 4.79
C LEU A 412 2.54 -21.41 5.38
N MET A 413 2.38 -22.18 6.46
CA MET A 413 1.26 -21.97 7.37
C MET A 413 1.57 -20.81 8.32
N ARG A 414 0.59 -19.96 8.61
CA ARG A 414 0.68 -18.96 9.68
C ARG A 414 1.10 -19.58 11.01
N GLY A 415 1.85 -18.81 11.79
CA GLY A 415 2.09 -19.09 13.21
C GLY A 415 3.27 -19.99 13.51
N ILE A 416 3.16 -20.76 14.59
CA ILE A 416 4.21 -21.61 15.17
C ILE A 416 3.77 -23.07 15.27
N PRO A 417 4.63 -24.07 14.97
CA PRO A 417 4.25 -25.48 15.00
C PRO A 417 3.74 -25.89 16.38
N ARG A 418 2.60 -26.61 16.43
CA ARG A 418 2.09 -27.18 17.69
C ARG A 418 3.12 -28.13 18.32
N GLN A 419 3.92 -28.80 17.50
CA GLN A 419 5.04 -29.63 17.94
C GLN A 419 6.13 -28.81 18.66
N ALA A 420 6.54 -27.67 18.11
CA ALA A 420 7.50 -26.77 18.74
C ALA A 420 7.00 -26.26 20.10
N VAL A 421 5.69 -25.99 20.22
CA VAL A 421 5.05 -25.60 21.48
C VAL A 421 5.05 -26.74 22.51
N ARG A 422 4.73 -27.98 22.09
CA ARG A 422 4.77 -29.15 22.98
C ARG A 422 6.19 -29.48 23.46
N GLU A 423 7.17 -29.37 22.57
CA GLU A 423 8.60 -29.60 22.88
C GLU A 423 9.25 -28.37 23.56
N ASN A 424 8.52 -27.25 23.59
CA ASN A 424 8.92 -25.95 24.13
C ASN A 424 10.31 -25.50 23.65
N THR A 425 10.53 -25.56 22.34
CA THR A 425 11.79 -25.20 21.70
C THR A 425 12.12 -23.72 21.93
N PRO A 426 13.42 -23.34 22.00
CA PRO A 426 13.83 -21.95 22.14
C PRO A 426 13.48 -21.11 20.89
N VAL A 427 13.17 -19.84 21.07
CA VAL A 427 13.05 -18.88 19.95
C VAL A 427 14.41 -18.24 19.70
N LEU A 428 14.93 -18.39 18.48
CA LEU A 428 16.26 -17.92 18.11
C LEU A 428 16.47 -16.43 18.42
N GLY A 429 17.58 -16.11 19.09
CA GLY A 429 17.96 -14.73 19.41
C GLY A 429 17.24 -14.14 20.63
N THR A 430 16.57 -14.97 21.43
CA THR A 430 15.84 -14.55 22.63
C THR A 430 15.99 -15.56 23.76
N ASP A 431 15.60 -15.16 24.98
CA ASP A 431 15.48 -16.07 26.13
C ASP A 431 14.08 -16.71 26.25
N VAL A 432 13.16 -16.41 25.31
CA VAL A 432 11.79 -16.96 25.33
C VAL A 432 11.70 -18.27 24.56
N ARG A 433 10.63 -19.03 24.80
CA ARG A 433 10.37 -20.33 24.17
C ARG A 433 9.05 -20.33 23.41
N ALA A 434 8.87 -21.34 22.57
CA ALA A 434 7.69 -21.48 21.71
C ALA A 434 6.35 -21.36 22.47
N ALA A 435 6.25 -21.94 23.67
CA ALA A 435 5.04 -21.87 24.48
C ALA A 435 4.74 -20.48 25.04
N ASP A 436 5.74 -19.59 25.16
CA ASP A 436 5.58 -18.24 25.70
C ASP A 436 4.91 -17.28 24.71
N ILE A 437 5.04 -17.57 23.41
CA ILE A 437 4.57 -16.72 22.31
C ILE A 437 3.38 -17.31 21.54
N ALA A 438 3.02 -18.58 21.77
CA ALA A 438 1.89 -19.21 21.10
C ALA A 438 0.54 -18.69 21.63
N GLU A 439 -0.47 -18.64 20.76
CA GLU A 439 -1.88 -18.42 21.10
C GLU A 439 -2.67 -19.71 20.83
N PRO A 440 -2.84 -20.60 21.82
CA PRO A 440 -3.44 -21.92 21.60
C PRO A 440 -4.90 -21.89 21.15
N LYS A 441 -5.60 -20.76 21.32
CA LYS A 441 -6.98 -20.58 20.84
C LYS A 441 -7.04 -20.13 19.38
N SER A 442 -5.93 -19.65 18.83
CA SER A 442 -5.83 -19.31 17.41
C SER A 442 -5.33 -20.54 16.66
N ILE A 443 -6.24 -21.20 15.97
CA ILE A 443 -5.96 -22.41 15.18
C ILE A 443 -6.49 -22.25 13.76
N CYS A 444 -5.86 -22.96 12.83
CA CYS A 444 -6.44 -23.21 11.52
C CYS A 444 -7.54 -24.28 11.64
N ALA A 445 -8.69 -24.03 11.01
CA ALA A 445 -9.83 -24.95 11.05
C ALA A 445 -9.67 -26.19 10.15
N TRP A 446 -8.79 -26.10 9.14
CA TRP A 446 -8.64 -27.12 8.10
C TRP A 446 -7.26 -27.78 8.09
N ASN A 447 -6.26 -27.24 8.81
CA ASN A 447 -4.94 -27.83 8.97
C ASN A 447 -4.52 -27.84 10.47
N PRO A 448 -3.97 -28.95 10.98
CA PRO A 448 -3.68 -29.13 12.41
C PRO A 448 -2.26 -28.72 12.84
N ASP A 449 -1.41 -28.21 11.94
CA ASP A 449 0.04 -28.14 12.15
C ASP A 449 0.44 -27.03 13.13
N MET A 450 -0.29 -25.90 13.13
CA MET A 450 0.15 -24.66 13.77
C MET A 450 -0.82 -24.16 14.86
N PHE A 451 -0.27 -23.38 15.79
CA PHE A 451 -0.99 -22.36 16.56
C PHE A 451 -0.64 -20.97 16.01
N GLY A 452 -1.52 -19.99 16.20
CA GLY A 452 -1.18 -18.59 15.97
C GLY A 452 -0.10 -18.10 16.94
N VAL A 453 0.58 -17.02 16.58
CA VAL A 453 1.57 -16.35 17.44
C VAL A 453 0.96 -15.06 18.02
N ASP A 454 1.06 -14.87 19.33
CA ASP A 454 0.61 -13.65 20.01
C ASP A 454 1.68 -12.56 19.93
N LEU A 455 1.53 -11.63 18.98
CA LEU A 455 2.48 -10.53 18.77
C LEU A 455 2.55 -9.51 19.91
N ARG A 456 1.71 -9.62 20.95
CA ARG A 456 1.85 -8.83 22.19
C ARG A 456 2.93 -9.39 23.12
N LYS A 457 3.39 -10.63 22.88
CA LYS A 457 4.38 -11.31 23.72
C LYS A 457 5.81 -10.93 23.33
N PRO A 458 6.72 -10.70 24.30
CA PRO A 458 8.14 -10.55 24.02
C PRO A 458 8.67 -11.75 23.21
N GLY A 459 9.47 -11.47 22.18
CA GLY A 459 10.07 -12.50 21.32
C GLY A 459 9.19 -13.02 20.18
N ALA A 460 7.90 -12.68 20.14
CA ALA A 460 7.00 -13.13 19.06
C ALA A 460 7.44 -12.62 17.67
N GLN A 461 7.81 -11.33 17.56
CA GLN A 461 8.39 -10.79 16.32
C GLN A 461 9.74 -11.44 15.98
N ALA A 462 10.56 -11.77 16.98
CA ALA A 462 11.87 -12.41 16.76
C ALA A 462 11.70 -13.82 16.15
N TYR A 463 10.64 -14.54 16.50
CA TYR A 463 10.30 -15.80 15.85
C TYR A 463 10.07 -15.62 14.34
N TYR A 464 9.20 -14.68 13.94
CA TYR A 464 8.99 -14.38 12.52
C TYR A 464 10.27 -13.87 11.82
N ASP A 465 11.04 -12.99 12.46
CA ASP A 465 12.33 -12.53 11.93
C ASP A 465 13.28 -13.72 11.68
N SER A 466 13.28 -14.72 12.57
CA SER A 466 14.11 -15.91 12.45
C SER A 466 13.68 -16.84 11.30
N LEU A 467 12.39 -16.92 11.01
CA LEU A 467 11.84 -17.67 9.87
C LEU A 467 12.28 -17.03 8.56
N PHE A 468 12.07 -15.72 8.41
CA PHE A 468 12.41 -15.03 7.18
C PHE A 468 13.91 -14.89 6.95
N THR A 469 14.71 -14.80 8.02
CA THR A 469 16.17 -14.92 7.92
C THR A 469 16.58 -16.29 7.36
N LEU A 470 15.94 -17.37 7.80
CA LEU A 470 16.18 -18.72 7.28
C LEU A 470 15.79 -18.81 5.79
N TYR A 471 14.61 -18.33 5.42
CA TYR A 471 14.12 -18.38 4.04
C TYR A 471 14.98 -17.53 3.09
N ALA A 472 15.41 -16.35 3.54
CA ALA A 472 16.36 -15.53 2.80
C ALA A 472 17.71 -16.23 2.61
N SER A 473 18.20 -16.97 3.63
CA SER A 473 19.43 -17.75 3.53
C SER A 473 19.34 -18.91 2.53
N TRP A 474 18.13 -19.44 2.30
CA TRP A 474 17.87 -20.43 1.25
C TRP A 474 17.73 -19.81 -0.14
N GLY A 475 17.57 -18.49 -0.26
CA GLY A 475 17.33 -17.84 -1.54
C GLY A 475 15.85 -17.82 -1.96
N VAL A 476 14.90 -17.87 -1.02
CA VAL A 476 13.47 -17.73 -1.32
C VAL A 476 13.17 -16.32 -1.84
N ASP A 477 12.38 -16.22 -2.91
CA ASP A 477 11.95 -14.98 -3.58
C ASP A 477 10.45 -14.70 -3.45
N PHE A 478 9.69 -15.71 -3.04
CA PHE A 478 8.23 -15.66 -2.97
C PHE A 478 7.75 -16.51 -1.79
N VAL A 479 6.81 -15.99 -1.01
CA VAL A 479 6.12 -16.76 0.03
C VAL A 479 4.61 -16.66 -0.13
N LYS A 480 3.92 -17.80 -0.07
CA LYS A 480 2.47 -17.88 0.08
C LYS A 480 2.15 -18.28 1.50
N VAL A 481 1.48 -17.42 2.27
CA VAL A 481 1.13 -17.69 3.67
C VAL A 481 -0.35 -18.01 3.76
N ASP A 482 -0.66 -19.20 4.25
CA ASP A 482 -2.02 -19.69 4.45
C ASP A 482 -2.56 -19.47 5.88
N ASP A 483 -3.87 -19.67 6.03
CA ASP A 483 -4.64 -19.46 7.26
C ASP A 483 -4.54 -18.01 7.78
N ILE A 484 -4.28 -17.06 6.87
CA ILE A 484 -3.99 -15.68 7.23
C ILE A 484 -4.92 -14.66 6.58
N ALA A 485 -5.45 -14.96 5.39
CA ALA A 485 -6.43 -14.11 4.72
C ALA A 485 -7.90 -14.47 5.09
N ARG A 486 -8.13 -15.69 5.60
CA ARG A 486 -9.38 -16.10 6.23
C ARG A 486 -9.09 -17.20 7.27
N PRO A 487 -9.50 -17.05 8.55
CA PRO A 487 -10.14 -15.85 9.13
C PRO A 487 -9.21 -14.63 9.15
N TYR A 488 -9.76 -13.42 9.33
CA TYR A 488 -9.00 -12.15 9.29
C TYR A 488 -9.14 -11.38 10.61
N ASP A 489 -8.94 -12.06 11.72
CA ASP A 489 -9.10 -11.48 13.05
C ASP A 489 -7.86 -10.65 13.44
N ALA A 490 -7.87 -10.08 14.64
CA ALA A 490 -6.77 -9.24 15.14
C ALA A 490 -5.42 -9.98 15.18
N ILE A 491 -5.43 -11.30 15.37
CA ILE A 491 -4.22 -12.12 15.39
C ILE A 491 -3.62 -12.21 13.98
N GLN A 492 -4.43 -12.55 12.97
CA GLN A 492 -3.96 -12.65 11.58
C GLN A 492 -3.48 -11.30 11.07
N GLN A 493 -4.17 -10.20 11.39
CA GLN A 493 -3.71 -8.85 11.07
C GLN A 493 -2.30 -8.59 11.64
N ALA A 494 -2.11 -8.85 12.93
CA ALA A 494 -0.80 -8.68 13.56
C ALA A 494 0.29 -9.60 12.97
N GLU A 495 -0.06 -10.83 12.59
CA GLU A 495 0.85 -11.76 11.93
C GLU A 495 1.21 -11.32 10.50
N ILE A 496 0.28 -10.75 9.73
CA ILE A 496 0.55 -10.16 8.41
C ILE A 496 1.59 -9.05 8.54
N GLU A 497 1.39 -8.13 9.48
CA GLU A 497 2.34 -7.05 9.71
C GLU A 497 3.71 -7.57 10.18
N ALA A 498 3.72 -8.57 11.05
CA ALA A 498 4.95 -9.17 11.57
C ALA A 498 5.74 -9.88 10.49
N ILE A 499 5.07 -10.62 9.61
CA ILE A 499 5.64 -11.27 8.42
C ILE A 499 6.23 -10.21 7.49
N ARG A 500 5.49 -9.14 7.21
CA ARG A 500 5.98 -8.05 6.37
C ARG A 500 7.26 -7.43 6.93
N ARG A 501 7.25 -7.05 8.22
CA ARG A 501 8.45 -6.52 8.91
C ARG A 501 9.62 -7.52 8.88
N ALA A 502 9.34 -8.80 9.08
CA ALA A 502 10.34 -9.85 9.06
C ALA A 502 10.98 -10.01 7.67
N ILE A 503 10.19 -9.95 6.59
CA ILE A 503 10.71 -9.94 5.22
C ILE A 503 11.60 -8.71 5.00
N ASP A 504 11.11 -7.51 5.33
CA ASP A 504 11.85 -6.27 5.09
C ASP A 504 13.20 -6.25 5.82
N LYS A 505 13.24 -6.80 7.05
CA LYS A 505 14.47 -6.94 7.84
C LYS A 505 15.54 -7.79 7.18
N THR A 506 15.17 -8.73 6.29
CA THR A 506 16.15 -9.58 5.60
C THR A 506 16.97 -8.82 4.55
N GLY A 507 16.46 -7.69 4.04
CA GLY A 507 17.02 -7.00 2.88
C GLY A 507 16.89 -7.77 1.55
N ARG A 508 16.32 -8.98 1.54
CA ARG A 508 16.04 -9.76 0.33
C ARG A 508 14.66 -9.39 -0.23
N ARG A 509 14.56 -9.30 -1.55
CA ARG A 509 13.28 -9.12 -2.23
C ARG A 509 12.47 -10.42 -2.17
N ILE A 510 11.52 -10.49 -1.25
CA ILE A 510 10.55 -11.59 -1.15
C ILE A 510 9.15 -11.04 -1.40
N VAL A 511 8.47 -11.59 -2.41
CA VAL A 511 7.06 -11.30 -2.71
C VAL A 511 6.18 -12.01 -1.69
N LEU A 512 5.22 -11.30 -1.10
CA LEU A 512 4.29 -11.85 -0.12
C LEU A 512 2.89 -12.07 -0.72
N SER A 513 2.44 -13.33 -0.73
CA SER A 513 1.07 -13.75 -1.04
C SER A 513 0.33 -14.20 0.21
N LEU A 514 -0.92 -13.78 0.37
CA LEU A 514 -1.80 -14.14 1.50
C LEU A 514 -2.96 -15.03 1.04
N SER A 515 -3.25 -16.05 1.83
CA SER A 515 -4.22 -17.10 1.50
C SER A 515 -4.79 -17.77 2.77
N PRO A 516 -5.85 -18.58 2.69
CA PRO A 516 -6.85 -18.57 1.62
C PRO A 516 -7.77 -17.34 1.72
N GLY A 517 -8.58 -17.10 0.69
CA GLY A 517 -9.65 -16.11 0.75
C GLY A 517 -10.98 -16.73 1.20
N ASP A 518 -12.09 -16.01 1.17
CA ASP A 518 -12.22 -14.64 0.65
C ASP A 518 -11.66 -13.62 1.68
N THR A 519 -10.59 -12.90 1.32
CA THR A 519 -10.13 -11.73 2.11
C THR A 519 -11.31 -10.75 2.26
N PRO A 520 -11.58 -10.17 3.45
CA PRO A 520 -12.67 -9.21 3.59
C PRO A 520 -12.39 -7.91 2.81
N LEU A 521 -13.37 -7.42 2.04
CA LEU A 521 -13.19 -6.27 1.14
C LEU A 521 -12.87 -4.98 1.92
N GLU A 522 -13.41 -4.83 3.13
CA GLU A 522 -13.13 -3.73 4.05
C GLU A 522 -11.68 -3.70 4.54
N ARG A 523 -10.91 -4.77 4.32
CA ARG A 523 -9.48 -4.87 4.65
C ARG A 523 -8.57 -4.60 3.46
N GLY A 524 -9.11 -4.16 2.33
CA GLY A 524 -8.34 -3.92 1.11
C GLY A 524 -7.13 -3.00 1.30
N GLU A 525 -7.27 -1.90 2.03
CA GLU A 525 -6.16 -1.00 2.31
C GLU A 525 -5.07 -1.65 3.17
N HIS A 526 -5.46 -2.48 4.15
CA HIS A 526 -4.51 -3.18 5.02
C HIS A 526 -3.71 -4.22 4.24
N VAL A 527 -4.35 -5.07 3.44
CA VAL A 527 -3.62 -6.05 2.61
C VAL A 527 -2.73 -5.36 1.58
N MET A 528 -3.18 -4.27 0.96
CA MET A 528 -2.34 -3.48 0.04
C MET A 528 -1.08 -2.92 0.71
N THR A 529 -1.17 -2.56 1.99
CA THR A 529 -0.06 -1.95 2.76
C THR A 529 0.91 -2.98 3.35
N HIS A 530 0.56 -4.27 3.31
CA HIS A 530 1.42 -5.32 3.86
C HIS A 530 1.74 -6.48 2.92
N ALA A 531 1.02 -6.69 1.83
CA ALA A 531 1.24 -7.81 0.91
C ALA A 531 1.33 -7.35 -0.55
N ASN A 532 1.92 -8.20 -1.39
CA ASN A 532 1.92 -8.01 -2.83
C ASN A 532 0.69 -8.63 -3.48
N LEU A 533 0.15 -9.70 -2.89
CA LEU A 533 -0.92 -10.52 -3.43
C LEU A 533 -1.81 -11.00 -2.28
N TRP A 534 -3.12 -11.11 -2.50
CA TRP A 534 -4.03 -11.70 -1.52
C TRP A 534 -5.21 -12.36 -2.21
N ARG A 535 -5.53 -13.58 -1.77
CA ARG A 535 -6.63 -14.38 -2.29
C ARG A 535 -7.98 -13.71 -2.07
N ILE A 536 -8.74 -13.52 -3.15
CA ILE A 536 -10.09 -12.94 -3.11
C ILE A 536 -11.20 -13.99 -3.06
N SER A 537 -10.83 -15.26 -3.19
CA SER A 537 -11.72 -16.41 -3.07
C SER A 537 -11.12 -17.48 -2.15
N ASP A 538 -11.97 -18.35 -1.63
CA ASP A 538 -11.58 -19.71 -1.24
C ASP A 538 -10.94 -20.48 -2.41
N ASP A 539 -10.44 -21.69 -2.16
CA ASP A 539 -9.67 -22.46 -3.16
C ASP A 539 -10.44 -22.63 -4.47
N PHE A 540 -9.85 -22.12 -5.53
CA PHE A 540 -10.40 -22.14 -6.86
C PHE A 540 -10.10 -23.47 -7.54
N TRP A 541 -11.14 -24.10 -8.07
CA TRP A 541 -11.05 -25.38 -8.76
C TRP A 541 -11.81 -25.35 -10.07
N ASP A 542 -11.58 -26.37 -10.88
CA ASP A 542 -12.14 -26.59 -12.21
C ASP A 542 -13.64 -26.92 -12.20
N ARG A 543 -14.46 -25.99 -11.70
CA ARG A 543 -15.93 -26.05 -11.67
C ARG A 543 -16.50 -24.70 -12.11
N TRP A 544 -17.61 -24.76 -12.84
CA TRP A 544 -18.27 -23.57 -13.36
C TRP A 544 -18.68 -22.56 -12.27
N GLU A 545 -19.25 -23.02 -11.16
CA GLU A 545 -19.78 -22.14 -10.09
C GLU A 545 -18.69 -21.21 -9.50
N PRO A 546 -17.51 -21.70 -9.05
CA PRO A 546 -16.42 -20.82 -8.64
C PRO A 546 -15.97 -19.83 -9.73
N LEU A 547 -15.90 -20.26 -11.00
CA LEU A 547 -15.50 -19.43 -12.12
C LEU A 547 -16.50 -18.29 -12.38
N HIS A 548 -17.80 -18.61 -12.37
CA HIS A 548 -18.88 -17.62 -12.46
C HIS A 548 -18.84 -16.63 -11.29
N GLY A 549 -18.61 -17.13 -10.07
CA GLY A 549 -18.47 -16.31 -8.88
C GLY A 549 -17.29 -15.32 -8.94
N MET A 550 -16.29 -15.56 -9.78
CA MET A 550 -15.10 -14.71 -9.87
C MET A 550 -15.38 -13.36 -10.53
N PHE A 551 -16.36 -13.26 -11.44
CA PHE A 551 -16.74 -11.99 -12.08
C PHE A 551 -17.08 -10.91 -11.05
N GLY A 552 -17.93 -11.25 -10.07
CA GLY A 552 -18.33 -10.30 -9.03
C GLY A 552 -17.22 -9.98 -8.03
N ARG A 553 -16.28 -10.92 -7.80
CA ARG A 553 -15.14 -10.69 -6.89
C ARG A 553 -14.12 -9.75 -7.51
N LEU A 554 -13.68 -10.02 -8.73
CA LEU A 554 -12.70 -9.20 -9.45
C LEU A 554 -13.21 -7.77 -9.70
N GLU A 555 -14.49 -7.61 -9.97
CA GLU A 555 -15.11 -6.28 -10.10
C GLU A 555 -14.98 -5.48 -8.79
N LYS A 556 -15.41 -6.05 -7.66
CA LYS A 556 -15.31 -5.40 -6.33
C LYS A 556 -13.88 -5.07 -5.92
N TRP A 557 -12.94 -5.95 -6.24
CA TRP A 557 -11.52 -5.80 -5.87
C TRP A 557 -10.73 -4.87 -6.79
N THR A 558 -11.29 -4.47 -7.95
CA THR A 558 -10.61 -3.61 -8.94
C THR A 558 -10.08 -2.30 -8.33
N LYS A 559 -10.78 -1.73 -7.33
CA LYS A 559 -10.36 -0.48 -6.66
C LYS A 559 -9.07 -0.60 -5.82
N PHE A 560 -8.70 -1.82 -5.42
CA PHE A 560 -7.51 -2.09 -4.62
C PHE A 560 -6.34 -2.66 -5.44
N ARG A 561 -6.51 -2.75 -6.76
CA ARG A 561 -5.45 -3.20 -7.66
C ARG A 561 -4.50 -2.06 -7.98
N ALA A 562 -3.22 -2.26 -7.74
CA ALA A 562 -2.16 -1.33 -8.10
C ALA A 562 -0.89 -2.08 -8.52
N ALA A 563 0.04 -1.40 -9.18
CA ALA A 563 1.37 -1.97 -9.42
C ALA A 563 2.02 -2.33 -8.08
N GLY A 564 2.34 -3.62 -7.88
CA GLY A 564 2.86 -4.13 -6.61
C GLY A 564 1.83 -4.70 -5.65
N ALA A 565 0.52 -4.54 -5.92
CA ALA A 565 -0.57 -4.93 -5.05
C ALA A 565 -1.74 -5.52 -5.87
N TRP A 566 -1.85 -6.86 -5.87
CA TRP A 566 -2.69 -7.60 -6.80
C TRP A 566 -3.73 -8.45 -6.07
N PRO A 567 -5.03 -8.16 -6.25
CA PRO A 567 -6.07 -9.11 -5.89
C PRO A 567 -5.88 -10.42 -6.67
N ASP A 568 -5.80 -11.53 -5.95
CA ASP A 568 -5.46 -12.85 -6.48
C ASP A 568 -6.72 -13.72 -6.62
N ALA A 569 -7.11 -13.99 -7.87
CA ALA A 569 -8.21 -14.90 -8.22
C ALA A 569 -7.83 -16.38 -8.12
N ASP A 570 -6.65 -16.69 -7.58
CA ASP A 570 -6.11 -18.02 -7.35
C ASP A 570 -5.58 -18.71 -8.62
N MET A 571 -5.03 -19.90 -8.41
CA MET A 571 -4.34 -20.72 -9.39
C MET A 571 -5.23 -21.15 -10.55
N LEU A 572 -4.60 -21.51 -11.67
CA LEU A 572 -5.24 -21.96 -12.90
C LEU A 572 -5.24 -23.50 -12.95
N PRO A 573 -6.39 -24.17 -12.68
CA PRO A 573 -6.50 -25.63 -12.63
C PRO A 573 -6.66 -26.21 -14.04
N PHE A 574 -5.71 -25.92 -14.93
CA PHE A 574 -5.70 -26.39 -16.32
C PHE A 574 -4.79 -27.61 -16.51
N GLY A 575 -4.88 -28.24 -17.68
CA GLY A 575 -4.04 -29.39 -18.02
C GLY A 575 -4.34 -30.59 -17.12
N ILE A 576 -3.29 -31.19 -16.58
CA ILE A 576 -3.38 -32.35 -15.68
C ILE A 576 -3.22 -31.87 -14.23
N VAL A 577 -4.24 -32.15 -13.42
CA VAL A 577 -4.34 -31.83 -11.99
C VAL A 577 -4.57 -33.12 -11.18
N GLU A 578 -4.62 -33.01 -9.86
CA GLU A 578 -4.89 -34.11 -8.91
C GLU A 578 -4.15 -35.42 -9.25
N GLN A 579 -2.84 -35.32 -9.49
CA GLN A 579 -1.93 -36.44 -9.76
C GLN A 579 -2.32 -37.29 -10.98
N GLY A 580 -2.99 -36.70 -11.99
CA GLY A 580 -3.19 -37.37 -13.28
C GLY A 580 -4.53 -37.11 -13.97
N ARG A 581 -5.45 -36.38 -13.33
CA ARG A 581 -6.78 -36.07 -13.85
C ARG A 581 -6.74 -34.86 -14.79
N PRO A 582 -7.30 -34.93 -16.01
CA PRO A 582 -7.49 -33.74 -16.82
C PRO A 582 -8.44 -32.74 -16.15
N THR A 583 -8.23 -31.45 -16.38
CA THR A 583 -9.16 -30.39 -15.97
C THR A 583 -10.57 -30.67 -16.47
N ARG A 584 -11.58 -30.38 -15.63
CA ARG A 584 -13.00 -30.48 -15.95
C ARG A 584 -13.50 -29.29 -16.76
N PHE A 585 -12.74 -28.20 -16.80
CA PHE A 585 -13.11 -27.07 -17.63
C PHE A 585 -13.06 -27.44 -19.11
N THR A 586 -14.13 -27.11 -19.82
CA THR A 586 -14.14 -27.11 -21.28
C THR A 586 -13.10 -26.12 -21.82
N ARG A 587 -12.74 -26.22 -23.10
CA ARG A 587 -11.82 -25.25 -23.73
C ARG A 587 -12.37 -23.82 -23.70
N ASP A 588 -13.69 -23.66 -23.81
CA ASP A 588 -14.35 -22.37 -23.71
C ASP A 588 -14.24 -21.81 -22.29
N GLU A 589 -14.46 -22.62 -21.26
CA GLU A 589 -14.30 -22.21 -19.85
C GLU A 589 -12.84 -21.88 -19.51
N GLN A 590 -11.86 -22.62 -20.05
CA GLN A 590 -10.44 -22.28 -19.89
C GLN A 590 -10.10 -20.94 -20.56
N THR A 591 -10.63 -20.71 -21.76
CA THR A 591 -10.48 -19.43 -22.48
C THR A 591 -11.15 -18.28 -21.74
N LEU A 592 -12.34 -18.50 -21.18
CA LEU A 592 -13.07 -17.55 -20.36
C LEU A 592 -12.31 -17.20 -19.09
N CYS A 593 -11.82 -18.22 -18.36
CA CYS A 593 -11.00 -18.05 -17.18
C CYS A 593 -9.77 -17.20 -17.47
N MET A 594 -8.98 -17.57 -18.49
CA MET A 594 -7.80 -16.79 -18.87
C MET A 594 -8.12 -15.39 -19.34
N THR A 595 -9.22 -15.20 -20.07
CA THR A 595 -9.65 -13.87 -20.50
C THR A 595 -10.00 -12.99 -19.30
N LEU A 596 -10.72 -13.53 -18.31
CA LEU A 596 -11.10 -12.81 -17.10
C LEU A 596 -9.89 -12.49 -16.22
N TRP A 597 -9.00 -13.45 -15.98
CA TRP A 597 -7.78 -13.23 -15.19
C TRP A 597 -6.87 -12.20 -15.87
N CYS A 598 -6.75 -12.24 -17.21
CA CYS A 598 -5.94 -11.29 -17.96
C CYS A 598 -6.54 -9.88 -17.94
N ILE A 599 -7.83 -9.71 -18.25
CA ILE A 599 -8.45 -8.39 -18.28
C ILE A 599 -8.62 -7.79 -16.88
N ALA A 600 -8.75 -8.59 -15.82
CA ALA A 600 -8.79 -8.09 -14.45
C ALA A 600 -7.39 -7.86 -13.84
N ARG A 601 -6.35 -8.39 -14.50
CA ARG A 601 -4.94 -8.40 -14.08
C ARG A 601 -4.70 -9.14 -12.76
N SER A 602 -5.31 -10.32 -12.61
CA SER A 602 -4.95 -11.28 -11.56
C SER A 602 -3.57 -11.86 -11.83
N PRO A 603 -2.81 -12.30 -10.80
CA PRO A 603 -1.67 -13.20 -11.00
C PRO A 603 -2.08 -14.43 -11.83
N LEU A 604 -1.17 -14.93 -12.67
CA LEU A 604 -1.39 -16.13 -13.47
C LEU A 604 -0.48 -17.24 -12.95
N ILE A 605 -0.99 -18.03 -12.01
CA ILE A 605 -0.24 -19.13 -11.40
C ILE A 605 -0.81 -20.45 -11.92
N PHE A 606 -0.06 -21.16 -12.76
CA PHE A 606 -0.48 -22.46 -13.28
C PHE A 606 -0.36 -23.55 -12.22
N GLY A 607 -1.40 -24.36 -12.02
CA GLY A 607 -1.40 -25.44 -11.01
C GLY A 607 -1.17 -26.85 -11.56
N GLY A 608 -1.27 -27.03 -12.89
CA GLY A 608 -1.17 -28.34 -13.52
C GLY A 608 0.26 -28.87 -13.70
N ASP A 609 0.37 -30.11 -14.18
CA ASP A 609 1.64 -30.77 -14.49
C ASP A 609 2.28 -30.21 -15.79
N LEU A 610 3.34 -29.42 -15.65
CA LEU A 610 4.07 -28.82 -16.78
C LEU A 610 4.76 -29.87 -17.67
N THR A 611 5.10 -31.04 -17.13
CA THR A 611 5.73 -32.12 -17.91
C THR A 611 4.74 -32.80 -18.85
N ARG A 612 3.44 -32.51 -18.68
CA ARG A 612 2.33 -33.03 -19.47
C ARG A 612 1.52 -31.91 -20.13
N LEU A 613 2.15 -30.75 -20.35
CA LEU A 613 1.51 -29.59 -20.94
C LEU A 613 1.16 -29.84 -22.42
N ASP A 614 -0.14 -29.90 -22.73
CA ASP A 614 -0.61 -30.04 -24.11
C ASP A 614 -0.52 -28.72 -24.91
N ALA A 615 -0.61 -28.82 -26.23
CA ALA A 615 -0.45 -27.67 -27.14
C ALA A 615 -1.52 -26.58 -26.94
N PHE A 616 -2.75 -26.95 -26.62
CA PHE A 616 -3.83 -25.98 -26.39
C PHE A 616 -3.57 -25.21 -25.10
N THR A 617 -3.30 -25.92 -24.00
CA THR A 617 -3.00 -25.31 -22.70
C THR A 617 -1.74 -24.44 -22.79
N ARG A 618 -0.71 -24.88 -23.53
CA ARG A 618 0.49 -24.08 -23.78
C ARG A 618 0.17 -22.77 -24.51
N GLU A 619 -0.54 -22.81 -25.63
CA GLU A 619 -0.91 -21.60 -26.39
C GLU A 619 -1.75 -20.64 -25.53
N LEU A 620 -2.64 -21.19 -24.69
CA LEU A 620 -3.44 -20.41 -23.78
C LEU A 620 -2.59 -19.61 -22.77
N LEU A 621 -1.53 -20.23 -22.25
CA LEU A 621 -0.61 -19.63 -21.28
C LEU A 621 0.44 -18.71 -21.92
N THR A 622 0.78 -18.89 -23.20
CA THR A 622 1.92 -18.21 -23.83
C THR A 622 1.56 -17.20 -24.92
N ASN A 623 0.27 -16.96 -25.20
CA ASN A 623 -0.15 -15.98 -26.20
C ASN A 623 0.31 -14.56 -25.81
N PRO A 624 1.24 -13.94 -26.58
CA PRO A 624 1.86 -12.68 -26.18
C PRO A 624 0.90 -11.48 -26.21
N GLU A 625 -0.13 -11.51 -27.07
CA GLU A 625 -1.10 -10.42 -27.16
C GLU A 625 -2.07 -10.43 -25.97
N VAL A 626 -2.44 -11.62 -25.51
CA VAL A 626 -3.28 -11.81 -24.32
C VAL A 626 -2.50 -11.48 -23.05
N LEU A 627 -1.28 -12.00 -22.91
CA LEU A 627 -0.41 -11.68 -21.78
C LEU A 627 -0.08 -10.19 -21.69
N ALA A 628 0.00 -9.47 -22.82
CA ALA A 628 0.15 -8.02 -22.80
C ALA A 628 -1.02 -7.31 -22.12
N VAL A 629 -2.25 -7.85 -22.20
CA VAL A 629 -3.38 -7.32 -21.43
C VAL A 629 -3.10 -7.46 -19.94
N ASN A 630 -2.77 -8.66 -19.45
CA ASN A 630 -2.47 -8.88 -18.03
C ASN A 630 -1.27 -8.03 -17.53
N GLN A 631 -0.20 -7.97 -18.31
CA GLN A 631 1.08 -7.41 -17.88
C GLN A 631 1.18 -5.90 -18.09
N ARG A 632 0.43 -5.32 -19.04
CA ARG A 632 0.65 -3.92 -19.47
C ARG A 632 -0.59 -3.05 -19.48
N SER A 633 -1.81 -3.59 -19.53
CA SER A 633 -3.02 -2.74 -19.65
C SER A 633 -3.25 -1.83 -18.44
N ALA A 634 -4.01 -0.75 -18.61
CA ALA A 634 -4.35 0.19 -17.54
C ALA A 634 -5.87 0.41 -17.42
N HIS A 635 -6.33 0.95 -16.29
CA HIS A 635 -7.74 1.30 -16.04
C HIS A 635 -8.75 0.17 -16.30
N ASN A 636 -8.35 -1.07 -16.04
CA ASN A 636 -9.18 -2.26 -16.21
C ASN A 636 -10.42 -2.21 -15.33
N ARG A 637 -11.59 -2.44 -15.93
CA ARG A 637 -12.88 -2.40 -15.23
C ARG A 637 -13.95 -3.17 -15.99
N GLN A 638 -14.96 -3.64 -15.26
CA GLN A 638 -16.22 -4.05 -15.88
C GLN A 638 -16.93 -2.79 -16.41
N LEU A 639 -17.37 -2.81 -17.66
CA LEU A 639 -18.14 -1.73 -18.28
C LEU A 639 -19.64 -1.94 -18.12
N SER A 640 -20.10 -3.17 -18.38
CA SER A 640 -21.51 -3.51 -18.32
C SER A 640 -21.70 -4.98 -17.94
N ARG A 641 -22.87 -5.24 -17.36
CA ARG A 641 -23.36 -6.59 -17.07
C ARG A 641 -24.88 -6.58 -17.21
N HIS A 642 -25.39 -7.31 -18.19
CA HIS A 642 -26.82 -7.51 -18.41
C HIS A 642 -27.13 -9.01 -18.25
N GLY A 643 -27.63 -9.38 -17.07
CA GLY A 643 -27.64 -10.78 -16.66
C GLY A 643 -26.21 -11.31 -16.55
N ASP A 644 -25.89 -12.35 -17.32
CA ASP A 644 -24.54 -12.93 -17.40
C ASP A 644 -23.86 -12.68 -18.77
N LEU A 645 -24.33 -11.67 -19.50
CA LEU A 645 -23.58 -11.08 -20.61
C LEU A 645 -22.76 -9.91 -20.07
N ILE A 646 -21.44 -10.07 -20.08
CA ILE A 646 -20.52 -9.20 -19.34
C ILE A 646 -19.49 -8.61 -20.30
N VAL A 647 -19.21 -7.32 -20.15
CA VAL A 647 -18.17 -6.61 -20.89
C VAL A 647 -17.16 -6.01 -19.92
N TRP A 648 -15.89 -6.28 -20.16
CA TRP A 648 -14.77 -5.61 -19.50
C TRP A 648 -13.97 -4.81 -20.52
N ALA A 649 -13.33 -3.73 -20.06
CA ALA A 649 -12.40 -2.97 -20.88
C ALA A 649 -11.19 -2.50 -20.09
N ALA A 650 -10.13 -2.22 -20.84
CA ALA A 650 -8.90 -1.62 -20.34
C ALA A 650 -8.27 -0.75 -21.42
N ASP A 651 -7.38 0.13 -21.00
CA ASP A 651 -6.63 1.00 -21.89
C ASP A 651 -5.32 0.33 -22.32
N VAL A 652 -4.91 0.61 -23.56
CA VAL A 652 -3.57 0.31 -24.05
C VAL A 652 -2.67 1.51 -23.71
N PRO A 653 -1.67 1.39 -22.80
CA PRO A 653 -0.84 2.53 -22.44
C PRO A 653 -0.14 3.16 -23.65
N GLY A 654 -0.09 4.50 -23.68
CA GLY A 654 0.54 5.25 -24.77
C GLY A 654 -0.23 5.20 -26.10
N SER A 655 -1.46 4.68 -26.12
CA SER A 655 -2.30 4.60 -27.31
C SER A 655 -3.74 5.06 -27.03
N ARG A 656 -4.48 5.37 -28.10
CA ARG A 656 -5.94 5.58 -28.06
C ARG A 656 -6.72 4.26 -28.08
N ASP A 657 -6.03 3.15 -28.27
CA ASP A 657 -6.64 1.84 -28.37
C ASP A 657 -7.26 1.38 -27.04
N ARG A 658 -8.17 0.43 -27.14
CA ARG A 658 -8.83 -0.21 -26.00
C ARG A 658 -8.70 -1.72 -26.10
N TYR A 659 -8.43 -2.38 -24.98
CA TYR A 659 -8.70 -3.80 -24.82
C TYR A 659 -10.17 -3.98 -24.40
N VAL A 660 -10.83 -4.96 -24.99
CA VAL A 660 -12.23 -5.32 -24.68
C VAL A 660 -12.33 -6.82 -24.51
N ALA A 661 -12.90 -7.26 -23.39
CA ALA A 661 -13.29 -8.65 -23.19
C ALA A 661 -14.82 -8.77 -23.18
N LEU A 662 -15.33 -9.70 -23.99
CA LEU A 662 -16.75 -10.03 -24.07
C LEU A 662 -16.95 -11.43 -23.49
N PHE A 663 -17.93 -11.60 -22.60
CA PHE A 663 -18.21 -12.87 -21.94
C PHE A 663 -19.68 -13.22 -22.06
N ASN A 664 -19.95 -14.46 -22.46
CA ASN A 664 -21.23 -15.12 -22.25
C ASN A 664 -21.09 -16.09 -21.07
N ALA A 665 -21.38 -15.61 -19.87
CA ALA A 665 -21.36 -16.40 -18.64
C ALA A 665 -22.73 -17.05 -18.34
N GLN A 666 -23.59 -17.21 -19.34
CA GLN A 666 -24.85 -17.95 -19.20
C GLN A 666 -24.63 -19.44 -19.49
N THR A 667 -25.39 -20.31 -18.82
CA THR A 667 -25.47 -21.74 -19.16
C THR A 667 -26.50 -22.04 -20.26
N ALA A 668 -27.48 -21.15 -20.44
CA ALA A 668 -28.45 -21.19 -21.52
C ALA A 668 -28.91 -19.77 -21.89
N PRO A 669 -29.24 -19.50 -23.17
CA PRO A 669 -29.15 -20.39 -24.33
C PRO A 669 -27.71 -20.75 -24.73
N ASP A 670 -27.53 -21.77 -25.60
CA ASP A 670 -26.22 -22.29 -26.04
C ASP A 670 -25.31 -21.23 -26.66
N LYS A 671 -25.89 -20.12 -27.15
CA LYS A 671 -25.17 -18.96 -27.65
C LYS A 671 -25.92 -17.68 -27.35
N ALA A 672 -25.19 -16.60 -27.12
CA ALA A 672 -25.75 -15.27 -26.94
C ALA A 672 -24.89 -14.21 -27.62
N ARG A 673 -25.54 -13.16 -28.12
CA ARG A 673 -24.86 -11.99 -28.66
C ARG A 673 -24.42 -11.09 -27.51
N VAL A 674 -23.11 -10.81 -27.44
CA VAL A 674 -22.52 -9.84 -26.50
C VAL A 674 -22.02 -8.65 -27.31
N ALA A 675 -22.32 -7.44 -26.87
CA ALA A 675 -22.03 -6.21 -27.60
C ALA A 675 -21.43 -5.15 -26.69
N VAL A 676 -20.60 -4.27 -27.26
CA VAL A 676 -20.06 -3.08 -26.63
C VAL A 676 -20.23 -1.89 -27.56
N SER A 677 -20.79 -0.79 -27.04
CA SER A 677 -20.85 0.46 -27.78
C SER A 677 -19.48 1.15 -27.78
N PHE A 678 -19.12 1.75 -28.91
CA PHE A 678 -17.91 2.56 -29.00
C PHE A 678 -18.00 3.83 -28.14
N ALA A 679 -19.20 4.34 -27.90
CA ALA A 679 -19.42 5.46 -26.99
C ALA A 679 -18.96 5.14 -25.55
N ASP A 680 -19.26 3.95 -25.05
CA ASP A 680 -18.85 3.48 -23.71
C ASP A 680 -17.32 3.37 -23.58
N LEU A 681 -16.66 3.12 -24.71
CA LEU A 681 -15.20 3.04 -24.84
C LEU A 681 -14.53 4.40 -25.12
N ARG A 682 -15.33 5.46 -25.32
CA ARG A 682 -14.91 6.79 -25.76
C ARG A 682 -14.19 6.76 -27.12
N ILE A 683 -14.69 5.91 -28.01
CA ILE A 683 -14.27 5.80 -29.41
C ILE A 683 -15.35 6.48 -30.26
N ALA A 684 -14.96 7.39 -31.15
CA ALA A 684 -15.89 8.06 -32.06
C ALA A 684 -15.86 7.41 -33.44
N GLY A 685 -17.03 7.06 -33.98
CA GLY A 685 -17.18 6.56 -35.34
C GLY A 685 -16.70 5.12 -35.54
N GLU A 686 -15.52 4.95 -36.13
CA GLU A 686 -15.03 3.64 -36.58
C GLU A 686 -13.81 3.17 -35.79
N ALA A 687 -13.70 1.85 -35.61
CA ALA A 687 -12.51 1.21 -35.08
C ALA A 687 -12.19 -0.07 -35.85
N THR A 688 -10.89 -0.34 -36.01
CA THR A 688 -10.42 -1.65 -36.43
C THR A 688 -10.42 -2.58 -35.22
N VAL A 689 -10.90 -3.81 -35.39
CA VAL A 689 -10.98 -4.82 -34.31
C VAL A 689 -10.02 -5.96 -34.61
N ARG A 690 -9.21 -6.34 -33.62
CA ARG A 690 -8.31 -7.50 -33.65
C ARG A 690 -8.68 -8.49 -32.56
N ASP A 691 -8.83 -9.76 -32.92
CA ASP A 691 -8.99 -10.88 -31.97
C ASP A 691 -7.60 -11.30 -31.47
N LEU A 692 -7.36 -11.16 -30.16
CA LEU A 692 -6.05 -11.42 -29.56
C LEU A 692 -5.77 -12.92 -29.40
N TRP A 693 -6.79 -13.73 -29.18
CA TRP A 693 -6.63 -15.19 -29.07
C TRP A 693 -6.28 -15.78 -30.42
N ARG A 694 -7.00 -15.38 -31.47
CA ARG A 694 -6.76 -15.87 -32.84
C ARG A 694 -5.63 -15.14 -33.56
N ARG A 695 -5.21 -13.98 -33.04
CA ARG A 695 -4.20 -13.09 -33.65
C ARG A 695 -4.59 -12.66 -35.07
N THR A 696 -5.89 -12.44 -35.28
CA THR A 696 -6.47 -12.08 -36.58
C THR A 696 -7.22 -10.76 -36.50
N ASP A 697 -7.07 -9.92 -37.53
CA ASP A 697 -7.86 -8.71 -37.69
C ASP A 697 -9.25 -9.08 -38.22
N LEU A 698 -10.30 -8.62 -37.55
CA LEU A 698 -11.70 -8.89 -37.89
C LEU A 698 -12.30 -7.84 -38.83
N GLY A 699 -11.55 -6.76 -39.11
CA GLY A 699 -11.98 -5.66 -39.97
C GLY A 699 -12.40 -4.42 -39.20
N VAL A 700 -13.20 -3.58 -39.85
CA VAL A 700 -13.59 -2.25 -39.38
C VAL A 700 -15.05 -2.29 -38.99
N PHE A 701 -15.35 -1.78 -37.80
CA PHE A 701 -16.70 -1.71 -37.26
C PHE A 701 -17.04 -0.23 -36.99
N ARG A 702 -18.34 0.07 -36.94
CA ARG A 702 -18.86 1.42 -36.72
C ARG A 702 -19.85 1.39 -35.56
N ASP A 703 -19.73 2.34 -34.65
CA ASP A 703 -20.59 2.60 -33.48
C ASP A 703 -20.67 1.50 -32.41
N GLU A 704 -20.56 0.22 -32.79
CA GLU A 704 -20.65 -0.95 -31.91
C GLU A 704 -19.75 -2.09 -32.42
N PHE A 705 -19.23 -2.89 -31.50
CA PHE A 705 -18.69 -4.21 -31.80
C PHE A 705 -19.47 -5.29 -31.04
N SER A 706 -19.83 -6.39 -31.71
CA SER A 706 -20.57 -7.48 -31.10
C SER A 706 -20.16 -8.83 -31.67
N LEU A 707 -20.28 -9.88 -30.87
CA LEU A 707 -20.01 -11.26 -31.26
C LEU A 707 -21.08 -12.20 -30.69
N GLU A 708 -21.40 -13.27 -31.42
CA GLU A 708 -22.15 -14.40 -30.89
C GLU A 708 -21.17 -15.36 -30.20
N LEU A 709 -21.30 -15.52 -28.88
CA LEU A 709 -20.43 -16.37 -28.06
C LEU A 709 -21.21 -17.60 -27.57
N PRO A 710 -20.59 -18.80 -27.55
CA PRO A 710 -21.20 -19.96 -26.90
C PRO A 710 -21.41 -19.73 -25.41
N ALA A 711 -22.31 -20.50 -24.80
CA ALA A 711 -22.43 -20.58 -23.35
C ALA A 711 -21.07 -20.86 -22.72
N HIS A 712 -20.72 -20.10 -21.68
CA HIS A 712 -19.40 -20.10 -21.02
C HIS A 712 -18.23 -19.66 -21.94
N GLY A 713 -18.54 -19.02 -23.07
CA GLY A 713 -17.56 -18.52 -24.03
C GLY A 713 -17.08 -17.10 -23.74
N ALA A 714 -15.88 -16.78 -24.22
CA ALA A 714 -15.30 -15.45 -24.12
C ALA A 714 -14.52 -15.06 -25.38
N GLY A 715 -14.36 -13.75 -25.60
CA GLY A 715 -13.45 -13.18 -26.59
C GLY A 715 -12.66 -12.02 -26.00
N LEU A 716 -11.43 -11.83 -26.47
CA LEU A 716 -10.55 -10.74 -26.06
C LEU A 716 -10.02 -10.00 -27.29
N PHE A 717 -10.22 -8.70 -27.33
CA PHE A 717 -10.03 -7.89 -28.52
C PHE A 717 -9.23 -6.63 -28.23
N ARG A 718 -8.53 -6.14 -29.26
CA ARG A 718 -8.00 -4.76 -29.30
C ARG A 718 -8.78 -3.97 -30.33
N LEU A 719 -9.31 -2.84 -29.90
CA LEU A 719 -10.03 -1.88 -30.73
C LEU A 719 -9.14 -0.66 -30.94
N SER A 720 -8.87 -0.34 -32.21
CA SER A 720 -8.05 0.80 -32.63
C SER A 720 -8.92 1.84 -33.32
N PRO A 721 -9.18 3.01 -32.69
CA PRO A 721 -9.95 4.09 -33.30
C PRO A 721 -9.30 4.57 -34.60
N LYS A 722 -10.12 4.83 -35.61
CA LYS A 722 -9.67 5.40 -36.89
C LYS A 722 -9.50 6.91 -36.86
#